data_AF-A0A2V6GT96-F1
#
_entry.id   AF-A0A2V6GT96-F1
#
_cell.length_a   1.000
_cell.length_b   1.000
_cell.length_c   1.000
_cell.angle_alpha   90.00
_cell.angle_beta   90.00
_cell.angle_gamma   90.00
#
_symmetry.space_group_name_H-M   'P 1'
#
loop_
_entity.id
_entity.type
_entity.pdbx_description
1 polymer ?
#
loop_
_entity_poly.entity_id
_entity_poly.type
_entity_poly.pdbx_seq_one_letter_code
_entity_poly.pdbx_strand_id
1 'polypeptide(L)'
;MSLFTRRLLFLLFFLSGFSGLVYQVVWTRMAFASFGIITPVLSVVISVFMAGLSVGAWAGGQWIGPLARKSGLSAVFFYALTELMIGMGAFAVPKLFAAGEQMLLSAGETDSFRYLLFSAVVLALSILPWCVFMGATFPFMMAYVREKDERNAESFSYLYLANVLGAMSGTLLTAIVLVEVFAFKRTLWIAAAGNFSIAVMSGWLAWRRRSSAGRVLSGSTNSTRRPAKSPPLVPRSRLIKWILFSTGFIALAMEVVWVRAFTPVMKTQVYAFAMIVFAYLGATFFGSLLYRGDLRKKSVRSVAELLSILSVATFLPIVLNDVRFLRPTGDLAGYISATVLLLSICPLCALLGYLTPSLIDKDALGNPAEAGKAYAANVLGCILGPLFASYVLLPWVGERYGLILLGLPFFGLYVLASKSLPSWDRLGSGLTAGALLIWSLFYSIDFAGFVSTRVKNIETRRDYSASVVSAGEGLNKHLFVNGVDATSLSPVTKFMVHLPLALHTGKPESALIICFGMGTTYRSALSWNIETTAVELVPSVKDAFGFYHADAARVLNNPRGRIIIDDGRRYLQRTLEKFDVIVIDPPPPVEAAGSSLLYSEEFYGLAKQHLKTNGILQAWFPGEDIPIEQAIVRSLRESFPHVRCFHALLESGIPGIHMLASMEPIQTFKPEQLAATMPIAAGDDLLEWSSSRDLPAYLSLVLSNEFPIKEALNPNPKIRITDDHPYNEYFLLRRWGF
;
A
#
# COMPACT_ATOMS: atom_id res chain seq x y z
N MET A 1 8.06 -2.38 -42.10
CA MET A 1 8.71 -1.42 -41.17
C MET A 1 10.22 -1.71 -41.02
N SER A 2 11.13 -0.72 -40.89
CA SER A 2 12.57 -1.00 -40.71
C SER A 2 12.88 -1.58 -39.32
N LEU A 3 13.93 -2.43 -39.22
CA LEU A 3 14.35 -3.05 -37.96
C LEU A 3 14.68 -2.02 -36.87
N PHE A 4 15.32 -0.91 -37.26
CA PHE A 4 15.60 0.23 -36.38
C PHE A 4 14.31 0.85 -35.82
N THR A 5 13.29 1.09 -36.66
CA THR A 5 12.01 1.65 -36.17
C THR A 5 11.36 0.70 -35.16
N ARG A 6 11.39 -0.61 -35.43
CA ARG A 6 10.77 -1.61 -34.56
C ARG A 6 11.43 -1.62 -33.17
N ARG A 7 12.76 -1.59 -33.13
CA ARG A 7 13.52 -1.48 -31.87
C ARG A 7 13.27 -0.15 -31.15
N LEU A 8 13.17 0.94 -31.89
CA LEU A 8 12.85 2.26 -31.35
C LEU A 8 11.47 2.25 -30.68
N LEU A 9 10.42 1.77 -31.36
CA LEU A 9 9.07 1.70 -30.78
C LEU A 9 9.00 0.77 -29.57
N PHE A 10 9.77 -0.32 -29.56
CA PHE A 10 9.91 -1.17 -28.38
C PHE A 10 10.49 -0.39 -27.21
N LEU A 11 11.59 0.34 -27.41
CA LEU A 11 12.20 1.15 -26.35
C LEU A 11 11.25 2.23 -25.83
N LEU A 12 10.53 2.93 -26.72
CA LEU A 12 9.56 3.96 -26.32
C LEU A 12 8.45 3.35 -25.44
N PHE A 13 7.89 2.20 -25.83
CA PHE A 13 6.84 1.52 -25.05
C PHE A 13 7.36 0.91 -23.75
N PHE A 14 8.59 0.38 -23.76
CA PHE A 14 9.24 -0.10 -22.54
C PHE A 14 9.42 1.05 -21.54
N LEU A 15 9.96 2.19 -21.98
CA LEU A 15 10.13 3.37 -21.11
C LEU A 15 8.80 3.96 -20.66
N SER A 16 7.77 3.97 -21.51
CA SER A 16 6.42 4.43 -21.14
C SER A 16 5.81 3.56 -20.04
N GLY A 17 5.83 2.24 -20.23
CA GLY A 17 5.36 1.28 -19.22
C GLY A 17 6.17 1.35 -17.92
N PHE A 18 7.49 1.50 -18.03
CA PHE A 18 8.38 1.71 -16.88
C PHE A 18 7.98 2.95 -16.08
N SER A 19 7.89 4.12 -16.72
CA SER A 19 7.50 5.35 -16.04
C SER A 19 6.09 5.27 -15.45
N GLY A 20 5.13 4.66 -16.16
CA GLY A 20 3.76 4.48 -15.67
C GLY A 20 3.69 3.76 -14.32
N LEU A 21 4.45 2.67 -14.16
CA LEU A 21 4.47 1.90 -12.91
C LEU A 21 5.36 2.51 -11.83
N VAL A 22 6.42 3.24 -12.20
CA VAL A 22 7.15 4.09 -11.25
C VAL A 22 6.20 5.11 -10.62
N TYR A 23 5.38 5.79 -11.42
CA TYR A 23 4.37 6.73 -10.92
C TYR A 23 3.35 6.03 -10.03
N GLN A 24 2.82 4.87 -10.42
CA GLN A 24 1.85 4.16 -9.61
C GLN A 24 2.41 3.81 -8.22
N VAL A 25 3.62 3.25 -8.14
CA VAL A 25 4.24 2.88 -6.86
C VAL A 25 4.52 4.12 -6.00
N VAL A 26 5.14 5.16 -6.56
CA VAL A 26 5.49 6.36 -5.81
C VAL A 26 4.26 7.15 -5.38
N TRP A 27 3.28 7.37 -6.27
CA TRP A 27 2.04 8.08 -5.92
C TRP A 27 1.21 7.34 -4.89
N THR A 28 1.17 6.01 -4.95
CA THR A 28 0.49 5.19 -3.92
C THR A 28 1.12 5.42 -2.55
N ARG A 29 2.46 5.37 -2.45
CA ARG A 29 3.14 5.67 -1.18
C ARG A 29 2.87 7.11 -0.74
N MET A 30 3.06 8.11 -1.61
CA MET A 30 2.81 9.50 -1.24
C MET A 30 1.37 9.73 -0.76
N ALA A 31 0.40 9.01 -1.34
CA ALA A 31 -0.98 9.01 -0.86
C ALA A 31 -1.13 8.40 0.54
N PHE A 32 -0.42 7.32 0.87
CA PHE A 32 -0.41 6.78 2.24
C PHE A 32 0.07 7.82 3.26
N ALA A 33 1.12 8.57 2.90
CA ALA A 33 1.67 9.62 3.76
C ALA A 33 0.70 10.81 3.96
N SER A 34 0.00 11.25 2.92
CA SER A 34 -0.89 12.42 3.00
C SER A 34 -2.29 12.12 3.56
N PHE A 35 -2.79 10.89 3.42
CA PHE A 35 -4.17 10.56 3.80
C PHE A 35 -4.27 9.59 4.99
N GLY A 36 -3.15 9.02 5.47
CA GLY A 36 -3.03 8.20 6.69
C GLY A 36 -3.58 6.77 6.61
N ILE A 37 -4.68 6.55 5.87
CA ILE A 37 -5.40 5.26 5.87
C ILE A 37 -5.01 4.38 4.69
N ILE A 38 -4.15 3.38 4.95
CA ILE A 38 -3.42 2.69 3.88
C ILE A 38 -4.33 1.86 2.94
N THR A 39 -5.15 0.94 3.47
CA THR A 39 -5.94 0.00 2.63
C THR A 39 -7.02 0.69 1.77
N PRO A 40 -7.80 1.66 2.28
CA PRO A 40 -8.75 2.42 1.48
C PRO A 40 -8.08 3.28 0.41
N VAL A 41 -6.97 3.94 0.76
CA VAL A 41 -6.19 4.75 -0.19
C VAL A 41 -5.67 3.87 -1.33
N LEU A 42 -5.09 2.71 -1.02
CA LEU A 42 -4.62 1.75 -2.03
C LEU A 42 -5.75 1.36 -3.00
N SER A 43 -6.92 1.06 -2.45
CA SER A 43 -8.09 0.63 -3.21
C SER A 43 -8.60 1.73 -4.14
N VAL A 44 -8.64 2.98 -3.68
CA VAL A 44 -9.00 4.13 -4.51
C VAL A 44 -7.96 4.33 -5.61
N VAL A 45 -6.66 4.29 -5.30
CA VAL A 45 -5.59 4.46 -6.28
C VAL A 45 -5.67 3.41 -7.38
N ILE A 46 -5.78 2.12 -7.05
CA ILE A 46 -5.94 1.04 -8.04
C ILE A 46 -7.17 1.27 -8.90
N SER A 47 -8.31 1.62 -8.29
CA SER A 47 -9.57 1.84 -9.00
C SER A 47 -9.48 3.03 -9.96
N VAL A 48 -8.85 4.13 -9.54
CA VAL A 48 -8.63 5.34 -10.36
C VAL A 48 -7.67 5.05 -11.50
N PHE A 49 -6.60 4.29 -11.27
CA PHE A 49 -5.69 3.85 -12.33
C PHE A 49 -6.43 3.03 -13.38
N MET A 50 -7.22 2.03 -12.96
CA MET A 50 -8.01 1.19 -13.88
C MET A 50 -9.06 2.01 -14.64
N ALA A 51 -9.75 2.92 -13.97
CA ALA A 51 -10.71 3.83 -14.59
C ALA A 51 -10.04 4.74 -15.61
N GLY A 52 -8.93 5.38 -15.24
CA GLY A 52 -8.18 6.29 -16.11
C GLY A 52 -7.62 5.59 -17.35
N LEU A 53 -6.95 4.44 -17.18
CA LEU A 53 -6.44 3.66 -18.30
C LEU A 53 -7.54 3.29 -19.30
N SER A 54 -8.72 2.94 -18.78
CA SER A 54 -9.85 2.51 -19.60
C SER A 54 -10.54 3.66 -20.32
N VAL A 55 -10.79 4.76 -19.61
CA VAL A 55 -11.33 6.00 -20.19
C VAL A 55 -10.36 6.55 -21.24
N GLY A 56 -9.06 6.54 -20.95
CA GLY A 56 -8.00 6.96 -21.86
C GLY A 56 -7.91 6.10 -23.12
N ALA A 57 -7.96 4.78 -22.98
CA ALA A 57 -7.93 3.86 -24.11
C ALA A 57 -9.17 4.04 -25.00
N TRP A 58 -10.35 4.21 -24.39
CA TRP A 58 -11.60 4.45 -25.12
C TRP A 58 -11.58 5.81 -25.84
N ALA A 59 -11.31 6.91 -25.11
CA ALA A 59 -11.28 8.26 -25.66
C ALA A 59 -10.20 8.40 -26.74
N GLY A 60 -8.99 7.88 -26.49
CA GLY A 60 -7.89 7.88 -27.44
C GLY A 60 -8.23 7.12 -28.72
N GLY A 61 -8.89 5.96 -28.62
CA GLY A 61 -9.33 5.19 -29.78
C GLY A 61 -10.40 5.87 -30.63
N GLN A 62 -11.33 6.58 -30.00
CA GLN A 62 -12.40 7.32 -30.71
C GLN A 62 -11.87 8.60 -31.37
N TRP A 63 -10.97 9.31 -30.69
CA TRP A 63 -10.59 10.67 -31.06
C TRP A 63 -9.36 10.75 -31.98
N ILE A 64 -8.46 9.77 -31.96
CA ILE A 64 -7.22 9.84 -32.77
C ILE A 64 -7.47 9.96 -34.27
N GLY A 65 -8.44 9.24 -34.81
CA GLY A 65 -8.77 9.27 -36.24
C GLY A 65 -9.29 10.63 -36.71
N PRO A 66 -10.31 11.21 -36.05
CA PRO A 66 -10.74 12.58 -36.32
C PRO A 66 -9.67 13.64 -36.08
N LEU A 67 -8.89 13.55 -34.98
CA LEU A 67 -7.86 14.54 -34.66
C LEU A 67 -6.72 14.55 -35.68
N ALA A 68 -6.18 13.38 -36.05
CA ALA A 68 -5.14 13.28 -37.07
C ALA A 68 -5.61 13.84 -38.42
N ARG A 69 -6.86 13.53 -38.82
CA ARG A 69 -7.47 14.07 -40.05
C ARG A 69 -7.66 15.59 -40.02
N LYS A 70 -8.19 16.15 -38.93
CA LYS A 70 -8.49 17.58 -38.82
C LYS A 70 -7.23 18.44 -38.70
N SER A 71 -6.22 17.95 -37.98
CA SER A 71 -4.96 18.69 -37.75
C SER A 71 -3.92 18.52 -38.87
N GLY A 72 -4.04 17.46 -39.68
CA GLY A 72 -3.02 17.07 -40.65
C GLY A 72 -1.71 16.58 -40.01
N LEU A 73 -1.70 16.32 -38.70
CA LEU A 73 -0.56 15.81 -37.95
C LEU A 73 -0.63 14.29 -37.82
N SER A 74 0.53 13.61 -37.86
CA SER A 74 0.63 12.17 -37.65
C SER A 74 0.28 11.78 -36.21
N ALA A 75 -0.29 10.59 -36.01
CA ALA A 75 -0.65 10.07 -34.69
C ALA A 75 0.51 10.05 -33.67
N VAL A 76 1.77 9.94 -34.13
CA VAL A 76 2.96 9.99 -33.26
C VAL A 76 3.17 11.36 -32.59
N PHE A 77 2.62 12.44 -33.17
CA PHE A 77 2.61 13.76 -32.53
C PHE A 77 1.69 13.77 -31.29
N PHE A 78 0.49 13.20 -31.41
CA PHE A 78 -0.45 13.10 -30.29
C PHE A 78 0.07 12.15 -29.20
N TYR A 79 0.77 11.08 -29.59
CA TYR A 79 1.53 10.24 -28.66
C TYR A 79 2.61 11.06 -27.93
N ALA A 80 3.40 11.87 -28.64
CA ALA A 80 4.40 12.75 -28.04
C ALA A 80 3.80 13.74 -27.02
N LEU A 81 2.67 14.36 -27.37
CA LEU A 81 1.96 15.28 -26.47
C LEU A 81 1.45 14.54 -25.22
N THR A 82 0.92 13.33 -25.39
CA THR A 82 0.42 12.50 -24.28
C THR A 82 1.53 12.15 -23.30
N GLU A 83 2.70 11.73 -23.82
CA GLU A 83 3.88 11.42 -23.01
C GLU A 83 4.41 12.66 -22.28
N LEU A 84 4.40 13.83 -22.94
CA LEU A 84 4.71 15.10 -22.28
C LEU A 84 3.76 15.38 -21.11
N MET A 85 2.45 15.18 -21.31
CA MET A 85 1.46 15.36 -20.23
C MET A 85 1.71 14.39 -19.08
N ILE A 86 1.93 13.10 -19.36
CA ILE A 86 2.25 12.09 -18.34
C ILE A 86 3.47 12.52 -17.51
N GLY A 87 4.54 12.99 -18.17
CA GLY A 87 5.75 13.47 -17.48
C GLY A 87 5.51 14.69 -16.57
N MET A 88 4.55 15.56 -16.90
CA MET A 88 4.18 16.68 -16.01
C MET A 88 3.48 16.21 -14.72
N GLY A 89 2.85 15.03 -14.74
CA GLY A 89 2.25 14.40 -13.56
C GLY A 89 3.24 14.23 -12.41
N ALA A 90 4.53 14.00 -12.71
CA ALA A 90 5.61 13.91 -11.72
C ALA A 90 5.74 15.15 -10.82
N PHE A 91 5.36 16.32 -11.31
CA PHE A 91 5.44 17.59 -10.60
C PHE A 91 4.08 18.07 -10.09
N ALA A 92 3.01 17.73 -10.81
CA ALA A 92 1.65 18.14 -10.46
C ALA A 92 1.06 17.31 -9.32
N VAL A 93 1.16 15.97 -9.38
CA VAL A 93 0.52 15.08 -8.39
C VAL A 93 0.99 15.35 -6.95
N PRO A 94 2.29 15.50 -6.66
CA PRO A 94 2.74 15.86 -5.31
C PRO A 94 2.12 17.16 -4.77
N LYS A 95 1.98 18.18 -5.63
CA LYS A 95 1.38 19.47 -5.25
C LYS A 95 -0.12 19.36 -5.03
N LEU A 96 -0.80 18.55 -5.86
CA LEU A 96 -2.23 18.28 -5.73
C LEU A 96 -2.52 17.51 -4.44
N PHE A 97 -1.67 16.55 -4.05
CA PHE A 97 -1.78 15.87 -2.75
C PHE A 97 -1.59 16.84 -1.59
N ALA A 98 -0.56 17.69 -1.62
CA ALA A 98 -0.35 18.70 -0.57
C ALA A 98 -1.54 19.69 -0.44
N ALA A 99 -2.09 20.14 -1.57
CA ALA A 99 -3.30 20.98 -1.57
C ALA A 99 -4.53 20.22 -1.04
N GLY A 100 -4.69 18.96 -1.45
CA GLY A 100 -5.75 18.08 -1.00
C GLY A 100 -5.72 17.79 0.49
N GLU A 101 -4.54 17.52 1.04
CA GLU A 101 -4.28 17.33 2.47
C GLU A 101 -4.75 18.55 3.28
N GLN A 102 -4.37 19.75 2.85
CA GLN A 102 -4.82 21.02 3.46
C GLN A 102 -6.34 21.19 3.42
N MET A 103 -6.97 20.92 2.26
CA MET A 103 -8.43 20.99 2.12
C MET A 103 -9.16 20.01 3.02
N LEU A 104 -8.54 18.86 3.31
CA LEU A 104 -9.14 17.85 4.15
C LEU A 104 -9.03 18.17 5.64
N LEU A 105 -8.17 19.07 6.10
CA LEU A 105 -8.00 19.37 7.55
C LEU A 105 -9.33 19.71 8.25
N SER A 106 -10.30 20.31 7.54
CA SER A 106 -11.64 20.61 8.06
C SER A 106 -12.66 19.46 7.94
N ALA A 107 -12.30 18.33 7.33
CA ALA A 107 -13.22 17.23 7.03
C ALA A 107 -13.51 16.28 8.22
N GLY A 108 -12.94 16.56 9.40
CA GLY A 108 -13.11 15.75 10.61
C GLY A 108 -12.02 14.68 10.80
N GLU A 109 -12.35 13.72 11.67
CA GLU A 109 -11.54 12.54 12.01
C GLU A 109 -11.45 11.54 10.84
N THR A 110 -10.38 10.74 10.81
CA THR A 110 -10.06 9.86 9.67
C THR A 110 -11.03 8.70 9.51
N ASP A 111 -11.74 8.34 10.57
CA ASP A 111 -12.78 7.31 10.57
C ASP A 111 -14.15 7.80 10.09
N SER A 112 -14.30 9.11 9.92
CA SER A 112 -15.54 9.66 9.43
C SER A 112 -15.77 9.30 7.96
N PHE A 113 -17.01 8.91 7.63
CA PHE A 113 -17.43 8.69 6.25
C PHE A 113 -17.15 9.90 5.35
N ARG A 114 -17.26 11.12 5.90
CA ARG A 114 -16.96 12.37 5.20
C ARG A 114 -15.50 12.43 4.79
N TYR A 115 -14.57 12.16 5.70
CA TYR A 115 -13.14 12.15 5.39
C TYR A 115 -12.80 11.09 4.34
N LEU A 116 -13.29 9.86 4.50
CA LEU A 116 -13.07 8.77 3.53
C LEU A 116 -13.58 9.11 2.13
N LEU A 117 -14.76 9.72 2.02
CA LEU A 117 -15.32 10.12 0.73
C LEU A 117 -14.52 11.27 0.10
N PHE A 118 -14.22 12.34 0.87
CA PHE A 118 -13.50 13.49 0.32
C PHE A 118 -12.06 13.15 -0.04
N SER A 119 -11.36 12.32 0.75
CA SER A 119 -10.03 11.82 0.42
C SER A 119 -10.05 11.01 -0.88
N ALA A 120 -11.06 10.15 -1.07
CA ALA A 120 -11.21 9.41 -2.32
C ALA A 120 -11.42 10.34 -3.53
N VAL A 121 -12.21 11.41 -3.38
CA VAL A 121 -12.43 12.41 -4.43
C VAL A 121 -11.14 13.18 -4.75
N VAL A 122 -10.42 13.64 -3.74
CA VAL A 122 -9.14 14.35 -3.90
C VAL A 122 -8.12 13.46 -4.61
N LEU A 123 -8.00 12.19 -4.21
CA LEU A 123 -7.13 11.21 -4.86
C LEU A 123 -7.52 11.00 -6.32
N ALA A 124 -8.82 10.80 -6.59
CA ALA A 124 -9.32 10.63 -7.94
C ALA A 124 -9.01 11.84 -8.83
N LEU A 125 -9.30 13.06 -8.37
CA LEU A 125 -9.02 14.28 -9.13
C LEU A 125 -7.53 14.50 -9.37
N SER A 126 -6.67 14.09 -8.43
CA SER A 126 -5.22 14.25 -8.53
C SER A 126 -4.58 13.29 -9.52
N ILE A 127 -5.05 12.04 -9.58
CA ILE A 127 -4.41 10.95 -10.34
C ILE A 127 -5.11 10.71 -11.70
N LEU A 128 -6.45 10.76 -11.75
CA LEU A 128 -7.24 10.35 -12.92
C LEU A 128 -6.80 11.01 -14.24
N PRO A 129 -6.52 12.33 -14.31
CA PRO A 129 -6.12 12.96 -15.57
C PRO A 129 -4.87 12.32 -16.19
N TRP A 130 -3.88 11.99 -15.35
CA TRP A 130 -2.63 11.39 -15.80
C TRP A 130 -2.83 9.94 -16.24
N CYS A 131 -3.68 9.18 -15.54
CA CYS A 131 -4.04 7.83 -15.93
C CYS A 131 -4.84 7.80 -17.25
N VAL A 132 -5.68 8.82 -17.52
CA VAL A 132 -6.35 8.98 -18.82
C VAL A 132 -5.34 9.18 -19.94
N PHE A 133 -4.30 10.01 -19.73
CA PHE A 133 -3.21 10.12 -20.70
C PHE A 133 -2.45 8.80 -20.87
N MET A 134 -2.12 8.10 -19.77
CA MET A 134 -1.50 6.76 -19.84
C MET A 134 -2.35 5.78 -20.66
N GLY A 135 -3.67 5.78 -20.50
CA GLY A 135 -4.58 4.94 -21.29
C GLY A 135 -4.60 5.27 -22.78
N ALA A 136 -4.41 6.54 -23.14
CA ALA A 136 -4.42 7.00 -24.53
C ALA A 136 -3.13 6.66 -25.32
N THR A 137 -2.03 6.34 -24.62
CA THR A 137 -0.74 6.00 -25.24
C THR A 137 -0.85 4.86 -26.26
N PHE A 138 -1.59 3.81 -25.91
CA PHE A 138 -1.71 2.60 -26.72
C PHE A 138 -2.50 2.85 -28.02
N PRO A 139 -3.74 3.41 -27.99
CA PRO A 139 -4.45 3.79 -29.22
C PRO A 139 -3.66 4.69 -30.15
N PHE A 140 -2.93 5.68 -29.62
CA PHE A 140 -2.17 6.64 -30.42
C PHE A 140 -0.98 5.98 -31.13
N MET A 141 -0.23 5.12 -30.43
CA MET A 141 0.84 4.36 -31.08
C MET A 141 0.29 3.39 -32.13
N MET A 142 -0.82 2.71 -31.84
CA MET A 142 -1.42 1.79 -32.81
C MET A 142 -1.91 2.51 -34.07
N ALA A 143 -2.45 3.72 -33.93
CA ALA A 143 -2.76 4.57 -35.07
C ALA A 143 -1.50 4.91 -35.89
N TYR A 144 -0.39 5.26 -35.24
CA TYR A 144 0.88 5.50 -35.92
C TYR A 144 1.47 4.27 -36.63
N VAL A 145 1.37 3.09 -36.01
CA VAL A 145 1.79 1.83 -36.66
C VAL A 145 0.97 1.57 -37.91
N ARG A 146 -0.36 1.79 -37.86
CA ARG A 146 -1.26 1.65 -39.01
C ARG A 146 -0.96 2.65 -40.12
N GLU A 147 -0.57 3.89 -39.79
CA GLU A 147 -0.10 4.88 -40.77
C GLU A 147 1.16 4.41 -41.53
N LYS A 148 1.97 3.51 -40.94
CA LYS A 148 3.23 3.05 -41.52
C LYS A 148 3.11 1.70 -42.23
N ASP A 149 2.21 0.83 -41.79
CA ASP A 149 2.06 -0.54 -42.29
C ASP A 149 0.64 -1.07 -41.99
N GLU A 150 -0.29 -0.90 -42.94
CA GLU A 150 -1.72 -1.21 -42.76
C GLU A 150 -2.01 -2.69 -42.42
N ARG A 151 -1.09 -3.61 -42.73
CA ARG A 151 -1.30 -5.07 -42.60
C ARG A 151 -0.62 -5.71 -41.38
N ASN A 152 0.09 -4.94 -40.56
CA ASN A 152 1.02 -5.52 -39.59
C ASN A 152 0.39 -5.83 -38.22
N ALA A 153 -0.42 -6.91 -38.16
CA ALA A 153 -1.06 -7.38 -36.93
C ALA A 153 -0.06 -7.86 -35.85
N GLU A 154 1.15 -8.28 -36.24
CA GLU A 154 2.19 -8.73 -35.31
C GLU A 154 2.76 -7.62 -34.42
N SER A 155 2.60 -6.36 -34.83
CA SER A 155 3.15 -5.20 -34.11
C SER A 155 2.45 -4.96 -32.76
N PHE A 156 1.16 -5.31 -32.62
CA PHE A 156 0.42 -5.17 -31.35
C PHE A 156 1.03 -6.02 -30.24
N SER A 157 1.29 -7.30 -30.53
CA SER A 157 1.80 -8.25 -29.54
C SER A 157 3.20 -7.88 -29.05
N TYR A 158 4.02 -7.34 -29.96
CA TYR A 158 5.39 -6.92 -29.68
C TYR A 158 5.47 -5.64 -28.83
N LEU A 159 4.63 -4.64 -29.12
CA LEU A 159 4.57 -3.40 -28.33
C LEU A 159 3.94 -3.63 -26.96
N TYR A 160 2.91 -4.47 -26.87
CA TYR A 160 2.32 -4.86 -25.59
C TYR A 160 3.35 -5.55 -24.69
N LEU A 161 4.16 -6.48 -25.24
CA LEU A 161 5.27 -7.11 -24.52
C LEU A 161 6.26 -6.07 -23.97
N ALA A 162 6.65 -5.09 -24.80
CA ALA A 162 7.57 -4.03 -24.37
C ALA A 162 7.03 -3.26 -23.18
N ASN A 163 5.75 -2.86 -23.24
CA ASN A 163 5.08 -2.12 -22.18
C ASN A 163 4.97 -2.92 -20.88
N VAL A 164 4.60 -4.21 -20.96
CA VAL A 164 4.50 -5.06 -19.76
C VAL A 164 5.87 -5.31 -19.12
N LEU A 165 6.91 -5.57 -19.92
CA LEU A 165 8.27 -5.70 -19.37
C LEU A 165 8.74 -4.39 -18.72
N GLY A 166 8.47 -3.26 -19.36
CA GLY A 166 8.75 -1.94 -18.81
C GLY A 166 8.05 -1.74 -17.47
N ALA A 167 6.75 -2.00 -17.42
CA ALA A 167 5.92 -1.94 -16.22
C ALA A 167 6.47 -2.80 -15.08
N MET A 168 6.78 -4.08 -15.35
CA MET A 168 7.36 -4.99 -14.37
C MET A 168 8.71 -4.48 -13.83
N SER A 169 9.60 -4.02 -14.72
CA SER A 169 10.88 -3.42 -14.32
C SER A 169 10.68 -2.14 -13.50
N GLY A 170 9.71 -1.30 -13.88
CA GLY A 170 9.36 -0.07 -13.17
C GLY A 170 8.92 -0.34 -11.74
N THR A 171 7.98 -1.27 -11.54
CA THR A 171 7.51 -1.66 -10.21
C THR A 171 8.64 -2.19 -9.33
N LEU A 172 9.42 -3.15 -9.84
CA LEU A 172 10.48 -3.82 -9.06
C LEU A 172 11.64 -2.88 -8.73
N LEU A 173 12.15 -2.14 -9.74
CA LEU A 173 13.28 -1.23 -9.53
C LEU A 173 12.89 -0.04 -8.66
N THR A 174 11.64 0.42 -8.70
CA THR A 174 11.18 1.48 -7.80
C THR A 174 11.25 1.05 -6.34
N ALA A 175 10.72 -0.13 -6.03
CA ALA A 175 10.64 -0.63 -4.66
C ALA A 175 12.00 -1.02 -4.09
N ILE A 176 12.91 -1.58 -4.91
CA ILE A 176 14.19 -2.11 -4.41
C ILE A 176 15.34 -1.10 -4.53
N VAL A 177 15.34 -0.24 -5.56
CA VAL A 177 16.53 0.56 -5.90
C VAL A 177 16.24 2.06 -5.94
N LEU A 178 15.25 2.49 -6.74
CA LEU A 178 15.14 3.91 -7.09
C LEU A 178 14.79 4.78 -5.89
N VAL A 179 13.79 4.39 -5.09
CA VAL A 179 13.40 5.20 -3.92
C VAL A 179 14.49 5.18 -2.85
N GLU A 180 15.12 4.02 -2.63
CA GLU A 180 16.18 3.89 -1.62
C GLU A 180 17.39 4.79 -1.94
N VAL A 181 17.80 4.84 -3.22
CA VAL A 181 18.98 5.60 -3.68
C VAL A 181 18.67 7.06 -3.98
N PHE A 182 17.51 7.34 -4.59
CA PHE A 182 17.19 8.65 -5.14
C PHE A 182 16.10 9.41 -4.39
N ALA A 183 15.45 8.81 -3.39
CA ALA A 183 14.28 9.39 -2.71
C ALA A 183 13.06 9.55 -3.66
N PHE A 184 11.89 9.94 -3.14
CA PHE A 184 10.66 10.00 -3.94
C PHE A 184 10.73 11.03 -5.07
N LYS A 185 11.11 12.28 -4.76
CA LYS A 185 11.12 13.39 -5.74
C LYS A 185 12.00 13.07 -6.95
N ARG A 186 13.23 12.62 -6.73
CA ARG A 186 14.14 12.34 -7.85
C ARG A 186 13.73 11.08 -8.60
N THR A 187 13.13 10.09 -7.94
CA THR A 187 12.55 8.92 -8.62
C THR A 187 11.44 9.35 -9.60
N LEU A 188 10.56 10.27 -9.19
CA LEU A 188 9.58 10.89 -10.08
C LEU A 188 10.24 11.66 -11.23
N TRP A 189 11.33 12.38 -10.97
CA TRP A 189 12.06 13.10 -12.01
C TRP A 189 12.74 12.17 -13.02
N ILE A 190 13.24 11.01 -12.58
CA ILE A 190 13.80 9.98 -13.47
C ILE A 190 12.70 9.46 -14.41
N ALA A 191 11.51 9.14 -13.88
CA ALA A 191 10.37 8.74 -14.69
C ALA A 191 9.94 9.85 -15.67
N ALA A 192 9.91 11.11 -15.23
CA ALA A 192 9.56 12.26 -16.04
C ALA A 192 10.56 12.51 -17.17
N ALA A 193 11.87 12.39 -16.87
CA ALA A 193 12.92 12.46 -17.88
C ALA A 193 12.75 11.36 -18.94
N GLY A 194 12.32 10.16 -18.53
CA GLY A 194 11.92 9.08 -19.44
C GLY A 194 10.78 9.52 -20.37
N ASN A 195 9.67 10.02 -19.83
CA ASN A 195 8.53 10.48 -20.64
C ASN A 195 8.89 11.67 -21.55
N PHE A 196 9.66 12.64 -21.07
CA PHE A 196 10.12 13.77 -21.89
C PHE A 196 11.05 13.33 -23.02
N SER A 197 11.92 12.34 -22.78
CA SER A 197 12.74 11.74 -23.83
C SER A 197 11.87 11.07 -24.88
N ILE A 198 10.84 10.32 -24.48
CA ILE A 198 9.85 9.72 -25.38
C ILE A 198 9.13 10.80 -26.20
N ALA A 199 8.70 11.89 -25.55
CA ALA A 199 8.01 13.01 -26.19
C ALA A 199 8.90 13.69 -27.24
N VAL A 200 10.16 13.98 -26.92
CA VAL A 200 11.12 14.59 -27.86
C VAL A 200 11.40 13.67 -29.04
N MET A 201 11.66 12.38 -28.80
CA MET A 201 11.93 11.40 -29.86
C MET A 201 10.72 11.20 -30.77
N SER A 202 9.52 11.14 -30.20
CA SER A 202 8.26 10.99 -30.93
C SER A 202 7.89 12.26 -31.71
N GLY A 203 8.13 13.43 -31.13
CA GLY A 203 7.97 14.72 -31.78
C GLY A 203 8.93 14.91 -32.95
N TRP A 204 10.18 14.46 -32.80
CA TRP A 204 11.16 14.45 -33.89
C TRP A 204 10.75 13.51 -35.04
N LEU A 205 10.20 12.33 -34.72
CA LEU A 205 9.61 11.44 -35.73
C LEU A 205 8.42 12.08 -36.45
N ALA A 206 7.57 12.84 -35.74
CA ALA A 206 6.48 13.60 -36.32
C ALA A 206 6.97 14.70 -37.26
N TRP A 207 7.99 15.47 -36.83
CA TRP A 207 8.53 16.59 -37.60
C TRP A 207 9.15 16.16 -38.92
N ARG A 208 9.91 15.06 -38.92
CA ARG A 208 10.45 14.44 -40.14
C ARG A 208 9.39 14.00 -41.16
N ARG A 209 8.12 13.89 -40.74
CA ARG A 209 6.98 13.44 -41.57
C ARG A 209 6.03 14.55 -42.01
N ARG A 210 6.25 15.80 -41.59
CA ARG A 210 5.40 16.93 -42.00
C ARG A 210 5.36 17.11 -43.54
N SER A 211 6.36 16.57 -44.25
CA SER A 211 6.45 16.55 -45.72
C SER A 211 5.65 15.44 -46.42
N SER A 212 4.90 14.58 -45.72
CA SER A 212 4.20 13.43 -46.34
C SER A 212 2.77 13.16 -45.82
N ALA A 213 2.27 13.95 -44.87
CA ALA A 213 1.02 13.69 -44.15
C ALA A 213 -0.27 13.87 -44.99
N GLY A 214 -0.18 14.44 -46.20
CA GLY A 214 -1.35 14.78 -47.02
C GLY A 214 -1.95 13.67 -47.90
N ARG A 215 -1.39 12.45 -47.98
CA ARG A 215 -1.78 11.48 -49.03
C ARG A 215 -2.34 10.12 -48.60
N VAL A 216 -2.27 9.70 -47.34
CA VAL A 216 -2.55 8.28 -47.00
C VAL A 216 -3.95 8.04 -46.39
N LEU A 217 -4.66 9.06 -45.90
CA LEU A 217 -6.00 8.87 -45.33
C LEU A 217 -7.16 9.00 -46.35
N SER A 218 -6.87 9.28 -47.62
CA SER A 218 -7.87 9.36 -48.70
C SER A 218 -8.14 8.03 -49.41
N GLY A 219 -7.47 6.94 -49.01
CA GLY A 219 -7.51 5.64 -49.70
C GLY A 219 -8.41 4.55 -49.10
N SER A 220 -9.21 4.84 -48.07
CA SER A 220 -10.08 3.83 -47.44
C SER A 220 -11.50 4.37 -47.21
N THR A 221 -12.11 4.86 -48.28
CA THR A 221 -13.56 5.01 -48.40
C THR A 221 -14.05 4.01 -49.44
N ASN A 222 -14.21 2.76 -49.02
CA ASN A 222 -15.24 1.80 -49.47
C ASN A 222 -14.88 0.37 -49.08
N SER A 223 -14.99 0.07 -47.79
CA SER A 223 -15.44 -1.23 -47.33
C SER A 223 -16.56 -0.99 -46.32
N THR A 224 -17.66 -0.40 -46.79
CA THR A 224 -18.98 -0.57 -46.17
C THR A 224 -19.38 -2.02 -46.37
N ARG A 225 -18.74 -2.94 -45.62
CA ARG A 225 -19.33 -4.24 -45.36
C ARG A 225 -20.51 -3.94 -44.46
N ARG A 226 -21.71 -3.85 -45.06
CA ARG A 226 -22.99 -3.81 -44.34
C ARG A 226 -22.87 -4.79 -43.16
N PRO A 227 -23.20 -4.40 -41.91
CA PRO A 227 -23.32 -5.39 -40.86
C PRO A 227 -24.41 -6.36 -41.31
N ALA A 228 -24.00 -7.59 -41.64
CA ALA A 228 -24.96 -8.66 -41.80
C ALA A 228 -25.72 -8.72 -40.46
N LYS A 229 -27.03 -8.48 -40.50
CA LYS A 229 -27.91 -8.73 -39.36
C LYS A 229 -27.84 -10.23 -39.10
N SER A 230 -26.92 -10.65 -38.24
CA SER A 230 -26.93 -11.98 -37.66
C SER A 230 -28.15 -12.06 -36.72
N PRO A 231 -28.90 -13.16 -36.73
CA PRO A 231 -30.07 -13.31 -35.87
C PRO A 231 -29.65 -13.30 -34.40
N PRO A 232 -30.53 -12.87 -33.47
CA PRO A 232 -30.19 -12.79 -32.07
C PRO A 232 -30.15 -14.19 -31.45
N LEU A 233 -28.95 -14.75 -31.27
CA LEU A 233 -28.74 -15.92 -30.41
C LEU A 233 -28.39 -15.43 -28.99
N VAL A 234 -29.40 -14.84 -28.34
CA VAL A 234 -29.34 -14.28 -26.98
C VAL A 234 -29.70 -15.40 -26.00
N PRO A 235 -28.72 -16.20 -25.56
CA PRO A 235 -28.39 -16.25 -24.12
C PRO A 235 -26.87 -16.27 -23.80
N ARG A 236 -25.97 -16.52 -24.76
CA ARG A 236 -24.53 -16.77 -24.50
C ARG A 236 -23.66 -15.52 -24.28
N SER A 237 -23.97 -14.37 -24.91
CA SER A 237 -23.17 -13.13 -24.77
C SER A 237 -23.25 -12.51 -23.36
N ARG A 238 -24.42 -12.59 -22.71
CA ARG A 238 -24.61 -12.02 -21.36
C ARG A 238 -23.78 -12.77 -20.32
N LEU A 239 -23.71 -14.09 -20.43
CA LEU A 239 -22.90 -14.93 -19.55
C LEU A 239 -21.40 -14.63 -19.69
N ILE A 240 -20.90 -14.46 -20.92
CA ILE A 240 -19.48 -14.11 -21.13
C ILE A 240 -19.14 -12.77 -20.47
N LYS A 241 -20.00 -11.75 -20.64
CA LYS A 241 -19.81 -10.44 -20.01
C LYS A 241 -19.85 -10.51 -18.48
N TRP A 242 -20.72 -11.35 -17.90
CA TRP A 242 -20.72 -11.62 -16.47
C TRP A 242 -19.45 -12.34 -15.99
N ILE A 243 -18.96 -13.33 -16.73
CA ILE A 243 -17.70 -14.00 -16.41
C ILE A 243 -16.55 -12.99 -16.45
N LEU A 244 -16.49 -12.15 -17.48
CA LEU A 244 -15.49 -11.08 -17.61
C LEU A 244 -15.56 -10.06 -16.45
N PHE A 245 -16.77 -9.62 -16.08
CA PHE A 245 -16.95 -8.77 -14.91
C PHE A 245 -16.44 -9.45 -13.64
N SER A 246 -16.84 -10.70 -13.39
CA SER A 246 -16.42 -11.46 -12.21
C SER A 246 -14.91 -11.69 -12.17
N THR A 247 -14.27 -11.99 -13.30
CA THR A 247 -12.81 -12.16 -13.36
C THR A 247 -12.08 -10.88 -13.00
N GLY A 248 -12.51 -9.73 -13.55
CA GLY A 248 -11.91 -8.44 -13.22
C GLY A 248 -12.17 -8.03 -11.77
N PHE A 249 -13.40 -8.21 -11.30
CA PHE A 249 -13.80 -7.89 -9.92
C PHE A 249 -13.01 -8.69 -8.89
N ILE A 250 -12.98 -10.01 -9.04
CA ILE A 250 -12.34 -10.91 -8.08
C ILE A 250 -10.82 -10.73 -8.12
N ALA A 251 -10.22 -10.59 -9.30
CA ALA A 251 -8.76 -10.47 -9.41
C ALA A 251 -8.23 -9.24 -8.67
N LEU A 252 -8.85 -8.07 -8.90
CA LEU A 252 -8.40 -6.82 -8.26
C LEU A 252 -8.87 -6.70 -6.80
N ALA A 253 -9.99 -7.32 -6.42
CA ALA A 253 -10.36 -7.47 -5.03
C ALA A 253 -9.34 -8.35 -4.27
N MET A 254 -8.93 -9.48 -4.84
CA MET A 254 -7.93 -10.36 -4.26
C MET A 254 -6.57 -9.68 -4.17
N GLU A 255 -6.18 -8.85 -5.14
CA GLU A 255 -4.94 -8.05 -5.06
C GLU A 255 -4.89 -7.21 -3.78
N VAL A 256 -5.96 -6.48 -3.46
CA VAL A 256 -6.05 -5.68 -2.22
C VAL A 256 -5.95 -6.57 -0.98
N VAL A 257 -6.65 -7.71 -0.97
CA VAL A 257 -6.62 -8.63 0.16
C VAL A 257 -5.23 -9.28 0.32
N TRP A 258 -4.54 -9.64 -0.76
CA TRP A 258 -3.20 -10.20 -0.73
C TRP A 258 -2.16 -9.22 -0.18
N VAL A 259 -2.25 -7.94 -0.55
CA VAL A 259 -1.32 -6.92 -0.01
C VAL A 259 -1.37 -6.92 1.51
N ARG A 260 -2.57 -6.96 2.10
CA ARG A 260 -2.74 -7.03 3.56
C ARG A 260 -2.37 -8.41 4.12
N ALA A 261 -2.84 -9.49 3.51
CA ALA A 261 -2.63 -10.86 4.00
C ALA A 261 -1.16 -11.31 3.98
N PHE A 262 -0.37 -10.84 3.01
CA PHE A 262 1.04 -11.24 2.84
C PHE A 262 2.01 -10.29 3.56
N THR A 263 1.53 -9.16 4.08
CA THR A 263 2.37 -8.18 4.81
C THR A 263 3.17 -8.79 5.95
N PRO A 264 2.63 -9.68 6.81
CA PRO A 264 3.41 -10.31 7.88
C PRO A 264 4.68 -11.02 7.40
N VAL A 265 4.67 -11.58 6.18
CA VAL A 265 5.81 -12.29 5.60
C VAL A 265 6.67 -11.36 4.74
N MET A 266 6.03 -10.44 4.00
CA MET A 266 6.68 -9.45 3.13
C MET A 266 7.28 -8.26 3.90
N LYS A 267 7.15 -8.24 5.23
CA LYS A 267 7.60 -7.22 6.20
C LYS A 267 6.83 -5.91 6.13
N THR A 268 6.71 -5.29 4.96
CA THR A 268 5.99 -4.02 4.78
C THR A 268 5.02 -4.06 3.61
N GLN A 269 3.98 -3.21 3.68
CA GLN A 269 2.97 -3.11 2.63
C GLN A 269 3.55 -2.60 1.30
N VAL A 270 4.62 -1.80 1.33
CA VAL A 270 5.27 -1.26 0.13
C VAL A 270 5.90 -2.37 -0.70
N TYR A 271 6.67 -3.27 -0.09
CA TYR A 271 7.24 -4.41 -0.80
C TYR A 271 6.16 -5.41 -1.20
N ALA A 272 5.18 -5.66 -0.33
CA ALA A 272 4.05 -6.53 -0.66
C ALA A 272 3.35 -6.07 -1.94
N PHE A 273 2.97 -4.78 -2.01
CA PHE A 273 2.33 -4.20 -3.19
C PHE A 273 3.19 -4.33 -4.45
N ALA A 274 4.45 -3.90 -4.40
CA ALA A 274 5.33 -3.94 -5.57
C ALA A 274 5.58 -5.38 -6.08
N MET A 275 5.83 -6.32 -5.17
CA MET A 275 6.11 -7.71 -5.53
C MET A 275 4.86 -8.45 -6.04
N ILE A 276 3.68 -8.18 -5.45
CA ILE A 276 2.41 -8.73 -5.92
C ILE A 276 2.10 -8.20 -7.32
N VAL A 277 2.22 -6.89 -7.56
CA VAL A 277 1.99 -6.29 -8.90
C VAL A 277 2.97 -6.88 -9.92
N PHE A 278 4.25 -7.03 -9.56
CA PHE A 278 5.25 -7.65 -10.42
C PHE A 278 4.87 -9.09 -10.81
N ALA A 279 4.52 -9.93 -9.82
CA ALA A 279 4.12 -11.31 -10.04
C ALA A 279 2.80 -11.40 -10.84
N TYR A 280 1.83 -10.55 -10.54
CA TYR A 280 0.54 -10.46 -11.22
C TYR A 280 0.73 -10.12 -12.71
N LEU A 281 1.47 -9.05 -13.03
CA LEU A 281 1.73 -8.63 -14.41
C LEU A 281 2.53 -9.68 -15.19
N GLY A 282 3.56 -10.28 -14.57
CA GLY A 282 4.35 -11.34 -15.20
C GLY A 282 3.53 -12.59 -15.50
N ALA A 283 2.71 -13.04 -14.55
CA ALA A 283 1.87 -14.21 -14.71
C ALA A 283 0.74 -13.98 -15.73
N THR A 284 0.01 -12.86 -15.64
CA THR A 284 -1.03 -12.51 -16.62
C THR A 284 -0.47 -12.43 -18.05
N PHE A 285 0.74 -11.88 -18.21
CA PHE A 285 1.43 -11.85 -19.48
C PHE A 285 1.77 -13.25 -20.02
N PHE A 286 2.35 -14.11 -19.17
CA PHE A 286 2.63 -15.50 -19.53
C PHE A 286 1.36 -16.24 -19.96
N GLY A 287 0.25 -16.05 -19.24
CA GLY A 287 -1.06 -16.56 -19.61
C GLY A 287 -1.54 -16.13 -21.00
N SER A 288 -1.38 -14.86 -21.33
CA SER A 288 -1.74 -14.33 -22.66
C SER A 288 -0.84 -14.91 -23.77
N LEU A 289 0.44 -15.16 -23.49
CA LEU A 289 1.34 -15.84 -24.43
C LEU A 289 0.91 -17.29 -24.69
N LEU A 290 0.53 -18.02 -23.65
CA LEU A 290 0.00 -19.38 -23.79
C LEU A 290 -1.26 -19.39 -24.66
N TYR A 291 -2.20 -18.47 -24.42
CA TYR A 291 -3.40 -18.33 -25.25
C TYR A 291 -3.06 -18.09 -26.72
N ARG A 292 -2.14 -17.17 -27.01
CA ARG A 292 -1.71 -16.89 -28.40
C ARG A 292 -1.01 -18.08 -29.04
N GLY A 293 -0.22 -18.84 -28.27
CA GLY A 293 0.41 -20.07 -28.73
C GLY A 293 -0.61 -21.14 -29.10
N ASP A 294 -1.61 -21.36 -28.24
CA ASP A 294 -2.71 -22.30 -28.47
C ASP A 294 -3.59 -21.87 -29.65
N LEU A 295 -3.82 -20.57 -29.81
CA LEU A 295 -4.56 -20.00 -30.95
C LEU A 295 -3.85 -20.31 -32.28
N ARG A 296 -2.52 -20.17 -32.33
CA ARG A 296 -1.71 -20.52 -33.51
C ARG A 296 -1.74 -22.01 -33.82
N LYS A 297 -1.73 -22.84 -32.78
CA LYS A 297 -1.80 -24.31 -32.88
C LYS A 297 -3.23 -24.84 -33.09
N LYS A 298 -4.25 -23.96 -33.09
CA LYS A 298 -5.68 -24.31 -33.11
C LYS A 298 -6.10 -25.25 -31.97
N SER A 299 -5.41 -25.16 -30.83
CA SER A 299 -5.61 -26.00 -29.64
C SER A 299 -6.12 -25.18 -28.45
N VAL A 300 -6.95 -24.16 -28.72
CA VAL A 300 -7.49 -23.26 -27.68
C VAL A 300 -8.36 -24.05 -26.71
N ARG A 301 -8.01 -23.97 -25.42
CA ARG A 301 -8.74 -24.64 -24.34
C ARG A 301 -10.17 -24.15 -24.22
N SER A 302 -11.06 -25.05 -23.80
CA SER A 302 -12.47 -24.70 -23.59
C SER A 302 -12.62 -23.77 -22.37
N VAL A 303 -13.69 -22.97 -22.34
CA VAL A 303 -13.95 -22.09 -21.17
C VAL A 303 -14.15 -22.93 -19.90
N ALA A 304 -14.77 -24.11 -20.04
CA ALA A 304 -14.99 -25.02 -18.92
C ALA A 304 -13.69 -25.59 -18.35
N GLU A 305 -12.71 -25.95 -19.19
CA GLU A 305 -11.38 -26.37 -18.75
C GLU A 305 -10.64 -25.26 -18.01
N LEU A 306 -10.72 -24.02 -18.51
CA LEU A 306 -10.08 -22.90 -17.85
C LEU A 306 -10.72 -22.59 -16.50
N LEU A 307 -12.05 -22.61 -16.43
CA LEU A 307 -12.79 -22.39 -15.18
C LEU A 307 -12.54 -23.52 -14.16
N SER A 308 -12.35 -24.77 -14.59
CA SER A 308 -12.02 -25.86 -13.67
C SER A 308 -10.65 -25.65 -13.03
N ILE A 309 -9.62 -25.34 -13.82
CA ILE A 309 -8.28 -25.05 -13.29
C ILE A 309 -8.32 -23.77 -12.44
N LEU A 310 -9.07 -22.74 -12.87
CA LEU A 310 -9.23 -21.49 -12.12
C LEU A 310 -9.84 -21.73 -10.74
N SER A 311 -10.86 -22.60 -10.65
CA SER A 311 -11.51 -22.93 -9.38
C SER A 311 -10.55 -23.59 -8.38
N VAL A 312 -9.58 -24.38 -8.87
CA VAL A 312 -8.51 -24.99 -8.04
C VAL A 312 -7.47 -23.94 -7.67
N ALA A 313 -6.96 -23.19 -8.66
CA ALA A 313 -5.89 -22.21 -8.48
C ALA A 313 -6.27 -21.07 -7.52
N THR A 314 -7.56 -20.75 -7.41
CA THR A 314 -8.06 -19.67 -6.55
C THR A 314 -7.83 -19.93 -5.06
N PHE A 315 -7.87 -21.19 -4.62
CA PHE A 315 -7.66 -21.54 -3.21
C PHE A 315 -6.18 -21.75 -2.86
N LEU A 316 -5.29 -21.85 -3.86
CA LEU A 316 -3.87 -22.10 -3.63
C LEU A 316 -3.19 -21.00 -2.79
N PRO A 317 -3.42 -19.70 -3.02
CA PRO A 317 -2.88 -18.64 -2.15
C PRO A 317 -3.35 -18.75 -0.70
N ILE A 318 -4.56 -19.26 -0.46
CA ILE A 318 -5.13 -19.38 0.89
C ILE A 318 -4.44 -20.51 1.65
N VAL A 319 -4.24 -21.65 0.99
CA VAL A 319 -3.58 -22.82 1.58
C VAL A 319 -2.09 -22.54 1.82
N LEU A 320 -1.42 -21.88 0.87
CA LEU A 320 0.00 -21.54 1.00
C LEU A 320 0.26 -20.35 1.93
N ASN A 321 -0.75 -19.54 2.25
CA ASN A 321 -0.67 -18.49 3.27
C ASN A 321 -0.87 -19.00 4.70
N ASP A 322 -0.85 -20.32 4.92
CA ASP A 322 -0.95 -20.89 6.25
C ASP A 322 0.33 -20.61 7.06
N VAL A 323 0.17 -19.88 8.15
CA VAL A 323 1.27 -19.42 8.99
C VAL A 323 2.05 -20.53 9.69
N ARG A 324 1.54 -21.78 9.68
CA ARG A 324 2.32 -22.94 10.17
C ARG A 324 3.48 -23.31 9.26
N PHE A 325 3.37 -23.01 7.97
CA PHE A 325 4.40 -23.33 6.97
C PHE A 325 5.30 -22.13 6.66
N LEU A 326 4.86 -20.94 7.02
CA LEU A 326 5.57 -19.70 6.74
C LEU A 326 6.36 -19.24 7.96
N ARG A 327 7.58 -18.76 7.71
CA ARG A 327 8.42 -18.17 8.74
C ARG A 327 8.61 -16.70 8.43
N PRO A 328 8.01 -15.77 9.19
CA PRO A 328 8.17 -14.33 8.97
C PRO A 328 9.51 -13.85 9.56
N THR A 329 10.62 -14.43 9.10
CA THR A 329 11.97 -14.17 9.60
C THR A 329 12.81 -13.41 8.57
N GLY A 330 13.88 -12.75 9.01
CA GLY A 330 14.79 -12.02 8.13
C GLY A 330 15.79 -12.91 7.38
N ASP A 331 15.75 -14.22 7.61
CA ASP A 331 16.70 -15.22 7.11
C ASP A 331 16.25 -15.85 5.77
N LEU A 332 17.02 -16.83 5.30
CA LEU A 332 16.72 -17.57 4.07
C LEU A 332 15.30 -18.19 4.09
N ALA A 333 14.83 -18.65 5.25
CA ALA A 333 13.50 -19.25 5.38
C ALA A 333 12.38 -18.22 5.17
N GLY A 334 12.58 -16.97 5.60
CA GLY A 334 11.66 -15.88 5.31
C GLY A 334 11.59 -15.51 3.83
N TYR A 335 12.75 -15.45 3.15
CA TYR A 335 12.77 -15.23 1.69
C TYR A 335 12.11 -16.37 0.91
N ILE A 336 12.28 -17.61 1.36
CA ILE A 336 11.56 -18.77 0.80
C ILE A 336 10.06 -18.61 1.01
N SER A 337 9.62 -18.23 2.21
CA SER A 337 8.21 -18.01 2.54
C SER A 337 7.58 -16.93 1.65
N ALA A 338 8.27 -15.79 1.48
CA ALA A 338 7.84 -14.73 0.57
C ALA A 338 7.74 -15.22 -0.88
N THR A 339 8.73 -16.00 -1.35
CA THR A 339 8.73 -16.55 -2.71
C THR A 339 7.56 -17.54 -2.92
N VAL A 340 7.28 -18.41 -1.95
CA VAL A 340 6.15 -19.35 -2.00
C VAL A 340 4.82 -18.59 -2.11
N LEU A 341 4.64 -17.51 -1.35
CA LEU A 341 3.45 -16.66 -1.44
C LEU A 341 3.29 -16.02 -2.81
N LEU A 342 4.35 -15.46 -3.39
CA LEU A 342 4.30 -14.86 -4.73
C LEU A 342 4.03 -15.91 -5.81
N LEU A 343 4.64 -17.09 -5.70
CA LEU A 343 4.39 -18.18 -6.64
C LEU A 343 2.97 -18.75 -6.51
N SER A 344 2.35 -18.65 -5.34
CA SER A 344 0.98 -19.13 -5.10
C SER A 344 -0.07 -18.40 -5.95
N ILE A 345 0.14 -17.10 -6.24
CA ILE A 345 -0.80 -16.28 -7.03
C ILE A 345 -0.57 -16.42 -8.54
N CYS A 346 0.62 -16.85 -8.97
CA CYS A 346 0.99 -16.95 -10.39
C CYS A 346 0.05 -17.85 -11.21
N PRO A 347 -0.37 -19.06 -10.77
CA PRO A 347 -1.30 -19.89 -11.52
C PRO A 347 -2.64 -19.20 -11.78
N LEU A 348 -3.21 -18.56 -10.75
CA LEU A 348 -4.47 -17.81 -10.86
C LEU A 348 -4.33 -16.67 -11.87
N CYS A 349 -3.28 -15.84 -11.74
CA CYS A 349 -3.03 -14.70 -12.61
C CYS A 349 -2.78 -15.14 -14.07
N ALA A 350 -2.01 -16.20 -14.29
CA ALA A 350 -1.77 -16.75 -15.62
C ALA A 350 -3.07 -17.27 -16.27
N LEU A 351 -3.93 -17.93 -15.51
CA LEU A 351 -5.23 -18.39 -16.02
C LEU A 351 -6.13 -17.21 -16.39
N LEU A 352 -6.16 -16.15 -15.58
CA LEU A 352 -6.89 -14.92 -15.91
C LEU A 352 -6.32 -14.25 -17.17
N GLY A 353 -5.01 -14.24 -17.33
CA GLY A 353 -4.31 -13.74 -18.52
C GLY A 353 -4.59 -14.54 -19.80
N TYR A 354 -4.91 -15.82 -19.67
CA TYR A 354 -5.39 -16.66 -20.78
C TYR A 354 -6.88 -16.46 -21.04
N LEU A 355 -7.69 -16.52 -19.98
CA LEU A 355 -9.15 -16.57 -20.05
C LEU A 355 -9.74 -15.25 -20.58
N THR A 356 -9.23 -14.12 -20.11
CA THR A 356 -9.73 -12.78 -20.48
C THR A 356 -9.66 -12.53 -21.99
N PRO A 357 -8.51 -12.62 -22.67
CA PRO A 357 -8.46 -12.43 -24.12
C PRO A 357 -9.25 -13.50 -24.88
N SER A 358 -9.26 -14.75 -24.40
CA SER A 358 -10.05 -15.83 -25.01
C SER A 358 -11.56 -15.55 -24.99
N LEU A 359 -12.08 -14.98 -23.90
CA LEU A 359 -13.48 -14.59 -23.78
C LEU A 359 -13.83 -13.36 -24.62
N ILE A 360 -12.92 -12.38 -24.67
CA ILE A 360 -13.09 -11.19 -25.51
C ILE A 360 -13.15 -11.59 -26.98
N ASP A 361 -12.22 -12.43 -27.45
CA ASP A 361 -12.18 -12.87 -28.85
C ASP A 361 -13.43 -13.69 -29.21
N LYS A 362 -13.94 -14.51 -28.28
CA LYS A 362 -15.18 -15.30 -28.44
C LYS A 362 -16.45 -14.44 -28.49
N ASP A 363 -16.58 -13.41 -27.64
CA ASP A 363 -17.75 -12.50 -27.65
C ASP A 363 -17.69 -11.53 -28.84
N ALA A 364 -16.49 -11.09 -29.22
CA ALA A 364 -16.29 -10.15 -30.32
C ALA A 364 -16.61 -10.74 -31.69
N LEU A 365 -16.32 -12.02 -31.93
CA LEU A 365 -16.44 -12.67 -33.26
C LEU A 365 -15.77 -11.84 -34.38
N GLY A 366 -14.67 -11.16 -34.06
CA GLY A 366 -13.95 -10.26 -34.97
C GLY A 366 -14.52 -8.84 -35.10
N ASN A 367 -15.57 -8.48 -34.35
CA ASN A 367 -16.11 -7.12 -34.29
C ASN A 367 -15.42 -6.29 -33.18
N PRO A 368 -14.66 -5.23 -33.54
CA PRO A 368 -13.97 -4.38 -32.56
C PRO A 368 -14.89 -3.70 -31.54
N ALA A 369 -16.14 -3.38 -31.92
CA ALA A 369 -17.08 -2.71 -31.03
C ALA A 369 -17.58 -3.64 -29.90
N GLU A 370 -17.83 -4.91 -30.21
CA GLU A 370 -18.22 -5.90 -29.20
C GLU A 370 -17.02 -6.30 -28.33
N ALA A 371 -15.82 -6.42 -28.88
CA ALA A 371 -14.58 -6.59 -28.10
C ALA A 371 -14.42 -5.48 -27.05
N GLY A 372 -14.70 -4.23 -27.43
CA GLY A 372 -14.67 -3.08 -26.52
C GLY A 372 -15.70 -3.18 -25.39
N LYS A 373 -16.94 -3.62 -25.68
CA LYS A 373 -17.98 -3.82 -24.65
C LYS A 373 -17.64 -4.96 -23.68
N ALA A 374 -17.10 -6.06 -24.21
CA ALA A 374 -16.64 -7.19 -23.39
C ALA A 374 -15.51 -6.76 -22.44
N TYR A 375 -14.52 -6.04 -22.97
CA TYR A 375 -13.42 -5.50 -22.16
C TYR A 375 -13.91 -4.48 -21.12
N ALA A 376 -14.87 -3.62 -21.45
CA ALA A 376 -15.46 -2.66 -20.52
C ALA A 376 -16.13 -3.34 -19.31
N ALA A 377 -16.78 -4.50 -19.51
CA ALA A 377 -17.34 -5.28 -18.41
C ALA A 377 -16.25 -5.77 -17.44
N ASN A 378 -15.13 -6.26 -17.95
CA ASN A 378 -13.98 -6.65 -17.12
C ASN A 378 -13.41 -5.46 -16.34
N VAL A 379 -13.19 -4.34 -17.03
CA VAL A 379 -12.71 -3.09 -16.42
C VAL A 379 -13.62 -2.62 -15.29
N LEU A 380 -14.94 -2.64 -15.48
CA LEU A 380 -15.88 -2.24 -14.43
C LEU A 380 -15.71 -3.12 -13.20
N GLY A 381 -15.49 -4.42 -13.40
CA GLY A 381 -15.08 -5.32 -12.32
C GLY A 381 -13.79 -4.86 -11.64
N CYS A 382 -12.73 -4.60 -12.41
CA CYS A 382 -11.43 -4.15 -11.89
C CYS A 382 -11.52 -2.84 -11.07
N ILE A 383 -12.48 -1.96 -11.36
CA ILE A 383 -12.71 -0.70 -10.62
C ILE A 383 -13.50 -0.97 -9.32
N LEU A 384 -14.52 -1.82 -9.35
CA LEU A 384 -15.38 -2.07 -8.20
C LEU A 384 -14.78 -3.06 -7.19
N GLY A 385 -13.93 -3.99 -7.66
CA GLY A 385 -13.31 -5.04 -6.85
C GLY A 385 -12.50 -4.49 -5.67
N PRO A 386 -11.50 -3.60 -5.88
CA PRO A 386 -10.70 -3.02 -4.80
C PRO A 386 -11.54 -2.29 -3.76
N LEU A 387 -12.50 -1.48 -4.20
CA LEU A 387 -13.40 -0.73 -3.31
C LEU A 387 -14.25 -1.68 -2.46
N PHE A 388 -14.81 -2.72 -3.06
CA PHE A 388 -15.56 -3.73 -2.32
C PHE A 388 -14.68 -4.48 -1.31
N ALA A 389 -13.46 -4.86 -1.71
CA ALA A 389 -12.52 -5.55 -0.83
C ALA A 389 -12.21 -4.72 0.43
N SER A 390 -11.88 -3.43 0.28
CA SER A 390 -11.47 -2.59 1.40
C SER A 390 -12.61 -2.10 2.28
N TYR A 391 -13.73 -1.66 1.70
CA TYR A 391 -14.80 -1.01 2.48
C TYR A 391 -15.87 -1.98 2.98
N VAL A 392 -15.99 -3.16 2.36
CA VAL A 392 -17.05 -4.13 2.71
C VAL A 392 -16.46 -5.45 3.18
N LEU A 393 -15.58 -6.06 2.40
CA LEU A 393 -15.13 -7.43 2.67
C LEU A 393 -14.20 -7.52 3.90
N LEU A 394 -13.10 -6.77 3.90
CA LEU A 394 -12.08 -6.84 4.95
C LEU A 394 -12.60 -6.47 6.35
N PRO A 395 -13.41 -5.40 6.55
CA PRO A 395 -13.92 -5.06 7.87
C PRO A 395 -14.85 -6.13 8.45
N TRP A 396 -15.60 -6.84 7.61
CA TRP A 396 -16.63 -7.78 8.06
C TRP A 396 -16.09 -9.19 8.31
N VAL A 397 -15.25 -9.70 7.40
CA VAL A 397 -14.85 -11.11 7.42
C VAL A 397 -13.33 -11.31 7.54
N GLY A 398 -12.53 -10.26 7.40
CA GLY A 398 -11.06 -10.35 7.40
C GLY A 398 -10.48 -10.97 6.13
N GLU A 399 -9.17 -11.19 6.15
CA GLU A 399 -8.36 -11.55 4.98
C GLU A 399 -8.66 -12.97 4.49
N ARG A 400 -8.62 -13.96 5.39
CA ARG A 400 -8.82 -15.38 5.06
C ARG A 400 -10.21 -15.63 4.48
N TYR A 401 -11.26 -15.28 5.21
CA TYR A 401 -12.63 -15.48 4.73
C TYR A 401 -12.95 -14.57 3.55
N GLY A 402 -12.32 -13.39 3.46
CA GLY A 402 -12.38 -12.54 2.27
C GLY A 402 -11.92 -13.27 1.01
N LEU A 403 -10.75 -13.92 1.05
CA LEU A 403 -10.24 -14.71 -0.08
C LEU A 403 -11.15 -15.91 -0.41
N ILE A 404 -11.69 -16.59 0.61
CA ILE A 404 -12.62 -17.72 0.40
C ILE A 404 -13.88 -17.23 -0.31
N LEU A 405 -14.52 -16.16 0.18
CA LEU A 405 -15.74 -15.59 -0.39
C LEU A 405 -15.52 -15.11 -1.82
N LEU A 406 -14.37 -14.47 -2.10
CA LEU A 406 -13.99 -14.06 -3.44
C LEU A 406 -13.75 -15.26 -4.38
N GLY A 407 -13.38 -16.43 -3.85
CA GLY A 407 -13.19 -17.63 -4.65
C GLY A 407 -14.45 -18.43 -4.95
N LEU A 408 -15.50 -18.32 -4.13
CA LEU A 408 -16.76 -19.03 -4.33
C LEU A 408 -17.41 -18.79 -5.71
N PRO A 409 -17.43 -17.57 -6.27
CA PRO A 409 -17.96 -17.35 -7.62
C PRO A 409 -17.24 -18.14 -8.70
N PHE A 410 -15.92 -18.31 -8.63
CA PHE A 410 -15.19 -19.14 -9.60
C PHE A 410 -15.55 -20.62 -9.47
N PHE A 411 -15.74 -21.12 -8.25
CA PHE A 411 -16.25 -22.47 -8.03
C PHE A 411 -17.67 -22.64 -8.58
N GLY A 412 -18.56 -21.67 -8.35
CA GLY A 412 -19.92 -21.68 -8.91
C GLY A 412 -19.95 -21.65 -10.44
N LEU A 413 -19.12 -20.80 -11.05
CA LEU A 413 -18.95 -20.74 -12.51
C LEU A 413 -18.41 -22.05 -13.08
N TYR A 414 -17.47 -22.68 -12.37
CA TYR A 414 -17.00 -24.03 -12.70
C TYR A 414 -18.14 -25.04 -12.68
N VAL A 415 -18.97 -25.10 -11.63
CA VAL A 415 -20.09 -26.05 -11.53
C VAL A 415 -21.05 -25.88 -12.72
N LEU A 416 -21.37 -24.65 -13.10
CA LEU A 416 -22.23 -24.35 -14.24
C LEU A 416 -21.61 -24.80 -15.58
N ALA A 417 -20.30 -24.60 -15.74
CA ALA A 417 -19.56 -24.98 -16.95
C ALA A 417 -19.14 -26.47 -16.97
N SER A 418 -19.16 -27.15 -15.83
CA SER A 418 -18.60 -28.48 -15.65
C SER A 418 -19.27 -29.54 -16.53
N LYS A 419 -20.54 -29.34 -16.88
CA LYS A 419 -21.36 -30.24 -17.71
C LYS A 419 -20.77 -30.50 -19.11
N SER A 420 -19.91 -29.61 -19.62
CA SER A 420 -19.22 -29.81 -20.90
C SER A 420 -17.86 -30.50 -20.80
N LEU A 421 -17.38 -30.81 -19.58
CA LEU A 421 -16.11 -31.53 -19.37
C LEU A 421 -16.29 -33.05 -19.42
N PRO A 422 -15.26 -33.82 -19.81
CA PRO A 422 -15.20 -35.27 -19.60
C PRO A 422 -15.45 -35.64 -18.13
N SER A 423 -16.09 -36.79 -17.88
CA SER A 423 -16.51 -37.20 -16.53
C SER A 423 -15.34 -37.30 -15.54
N TRP A 424 -14.17 -37.78 -15.98
CA TRP A 424 -12.97 -37.87 -15.15
C TRP A 424 -12.38 -36.51 -14.79
N ASP A 425 -12.26 -35.60 -15.76
CA ASP A 425 -11.76 -34.23 -15.51
C ASP A 425 -12.72 -33.44 -14.61
N ARG A 426 -14.02 -33.62 -14.81
CA ARG A 426 -15.06 -33.06 -13.95
C ARG A 426 -14.92 -33.58 -12.53
N LEU A 427 -14.86 -34.90 -12.34
CA LEU A 427 -14.76 -35.49 -11.01
C LEU A 427 -13.46 -35.07 -10.30
N GLY A 428 -12.32 -35.14 -11.00
CA GLY A 428 -11.01 -34.76 -10.46
C GLY A 428 -10.96 -33.30 -10.05
N SER A 429 -11.28 -32.37 -10.96
CA SER A 429 -11.26 -30.93 -10.65
C SER A 429 -12.26 -30.54 -9.57
N GLY A 430 -13.44 -31.17 -9.55
CA GLY A 430 -14.48 -30.91 -8.55
C GLY A 430 -14.08 -31.40 -7.16
N LEU A 431 -13.50 -32.60 -7.07
CA LEU A 431 -12.96 -33.13 -5.81
C LEU A 431 -11.77 -32.30 -5.32
N THR A 432 -10.85 -31.91 -6.19
CA THR A 432 -9.70 -31.08 -5.79
C THR A 432 -10.14 -29.69 -5.33
N ALA A 433 -10.98 -29.00 -6.10
CA ALA A 433 -11.47 -27.68 -5.71
C ALA A 433 -12.34 -27.75 -4.43
N GLY A 434 -13.18 -28.77 -4.30
CA GLY A 434 -13.95 -29.02 -3.08
C GLY A 434 -13.07 -29.33 -1.87
N ALA A 435 -12.04 -30.16 -2.03
CA ALA A 435 -11.09 -30.47 -0.97
C ALA A 435 -10.27 -29.24 -0.56
N LEU A 436 -9.82 -28.41 -1.50
CA LEU A 436 -9.12 -27.16 -1.21
C LEU A 436 -10.04 -26.13 -0.54
N LEU A 437 -11.31 -26.06 -0.93
CA LEU A 437 -12.30 -25.20 -0.27
C LEU A 437 -12.54 -25.68 1.18
N ILE A 438 -12.74 -26.97 1.40
CA ILE A 438 -12.89 -27.56 2.74
C ILE A 438 -11.62 -27.33 3.56
N TRP A 439 -10.44 -27.52 2.98
CA TRP A 439 -9.17 -27.21 3.62
C TRP A 439 -9.09 -25.73 4.01
N SER A 440 -9.42 -24.83 3.08
CA SER A 440 -9.41 -23.38 3.31
C SER A 440 -10.39 -22.97 4.41
N LEU A 441 -11.56 -23.63 4.52
CA LEU A 441 -12.60 -23.33 5.51
C LEU A 441 -12.27 -23.87 6.90
N PHE A 442 -11.75 -25.10 7.01
CA PHE A 442 -11.66 -25.80 8.30
C PHE A 442 -10.23 -26.05 8.78
N TYR A 443 -9.24 -26.08 7.88
CA TYR A 443 -7.89 -26.53 8.20
C TYR A 443 -6.83 -25.45 8.04
N SER A 444 -6.97 -24.53 7.09
CA SER A 444 -6.08 -23.37 6.96
C SER A 444 -6.13 -22.53 8.24
N ILE A 445 -5.00 -21.98 8.64
CA ILE A 445 -4.92 -21.11 9.82
C ILE A 445 -4.34 -19.77 9.38
N ASP A 446 -5.10 -18.69 9.65
CA ASP A 446 -4.61 -17.33 9.51
C ASP A 446 -3.86 -16.90 10.78
N PHE A 447 -3.28 -15.71 10.76
CA PHE A 447 -2.48 -15.24 11.89
C PHE A 447 -3.27 -15.22 13.21
N ALA A 448 -4.51 -14.70 13.21
CA ALA A 448 -5.37 -14.68 14.38
C ALA A 448 -5.66 -16.10 14.90
N GLY A 449 -5.99 -17.03 14.00
CA GLY A 449 -6.17 -18.44 14.34
C GLY A 449 -4.90 -19.05 14.94
N PHE A 450 -3.72 -18.71 14.43
CA PHE A 450 -2.46 -19.25 14.97
C PHE A 450 -2.15 -18.74 16.37
N VAL A 451 -2.35 -17.44 16.62
CA VAL A 451 -2.24 -16.88 17.98
C VAL A 451 -3.18 -17.62 18.94
N SER A 452 -4.42 -17.88 18.52
CA SER A 452 -5.41 -18.62 19.34
C SER A 452 -5.00 -20.06 19.69
N THR A 453 -4.12 -20.69 18.89
CA THR A 453 -3.61 -22.04 19.21
C THR A 453 -2.53 -22.03 20.29
N ARG A 454 -1.87 -20.89 20.52
CA ARG A 454 -0.73 -20.76 21.45
C ARG A 454 -1.09 -20.03 22.73
N VAL A 455 -2.06 -19.13 22.66
CA VAL A 455 -2.37 -18.19 23.74
C VAL A 455 -3.87 -18.26 24.07
N LYS A 456 -4.19 -18.34 25.37
CA LYS A 456 -5.56 -18.27 25.87
C LYS A 456 -6.03 -16.82 25.92
N ASN A 457 -7.35 -16.62 25.91
CA ASN A 457 -8.01 -15.31 25.97
C ASN A 457 -7.64 -14.41 24.78
N ILE A 458 -8.49 -14.44 23.73
CA ILE A 458 -8.27 -13.72 22.48
C ILE A 458 -9.49 -12.88 22.14
N GLU A 459 -9.27 -11.63 21.75
CA GLU A 459 -10.29 -10.75 21.21
C GLU A 459 -9.83 -10.24 19.83
N THR A 460 -10.68 -10.37 18.82
CA THR A 460 -10.37 -9.92 17.45
C THR A 460 -11.33 -8.83 17.04
N ARG A 461 -10.78 -7.68 16.65
CA ARG A 461 -11.51 -6.54 16.10
C ARG A 461 -11.01 -6.23 14.69
N ARG A 462 -11.90 -5.80 13.81
CA ARG A 462 -11.59 -5.54 12.40
C ARG A 462 -12.27 -4.27 11.96
N ASP A 463 -11.52 -3.45 11.25
CA ASP A 463 -12.03 -2.27 10.56
C ASP A 463 -11.36 -2.11 9.19
N TYR A 464 -11.67 -1.00 8.52
CA TYR A 464 -11.14 -0.66 7.20
C TYR A 464 -9.64 -0.31 7.24
N SER A 465 -9.08 0.06 8.40
CA SER A 465 -7.67 0.37 8.60
C SER A 465 -6.84 -0.89 8.86
N ALA A 466 -7.26 -1.73 9.81
CA ALA A 466 -6.49 -2.89 10.25
C ALA A 466 -7.30 -4.02 10.90
N SER A 467 -6.66 -5.18 11.03
CA SER A 467 -7.13 -6.32 11.81
C SER A 467 -6.36 -6.30 13.13
N VAL A 468 -7.06 -6.12 14.24
CA VAL A 468 -6.50 -6.04 15.59
C VAL A 468 -6.78 -7.35 16.34
N VAL A 469 -5.74 -7.97 16.86
CA VAL A 469 -5.86 -9.16 17.71
C VAL A 469 -5.22 -8.85 19.06
N SER A 470 -6.02 -8.93 20.11
CA SER A 470 -5.58 -8.85 21.50
C SER A 470 -5.53 -10.25 22.07
N ALA A 471 -4.40 -10.65 22.64
CA ALA A 471 -4.23 -12.00 23.17
C ALA A 471 -3.39 -12.03 24.44
N GLY A 472 -3.66 -12.98 25.33
CA GLY A 472 -2.84 -13.24 26.51
C GLY A 472 -3.50 -12.90 27.84
N GLU A 473 -2.73 -13.11 28.90
CA GLU A 473 -3.16 -12.98 30.30
C GLU A 473 -2.07 -12.29 31.12
N GLY A 474 -2.46 -11.56 32.17
CA GLY A 474 -1.52 -10.82 33.02
C GLY A 474 -0.68 -9.81 32.24
N LEU A 475 0.63 -9.79 32.49
CA LEU A 475 1.61 -8.96 31.76
C LEU A 475 1.99 -9.54 30.39
N ASN A 476 1.64 -10.80 30.11
CA ASN A 476 1.87 -11.44 28.80
C ASN A 476 0.74 -11.14 27.81
N LYS A 477 0.07 -9.99 27.94
CA LYS A 477 -0.91 -9.53 26.95
C LYS A 477 -0.16 -8.84 25.81
N HIS A 478 -0.53 -9.20 24.59
CA HIS A 478 0.04 -8.67 23.36
C HIS A 478 -1.04 -8.00 22.51
N LEU A 479 -0.61 -6.99 21.75
CA LEU A 479 -1.40 -6.32 20.73
C LEU A 479 -0.80 -6.64 19.36
N PHE A 480 -1.57 -7.29 18.50
CA PHE A 480 -1.18 -7.53 17.12
C PHE A 480 -2.00 -6.68 16.17
N VAL A 481 -1.35 -6.01 15.23
CA VAL A 481 -1.99 -5.20 14.18
C VAL A 481 -1.58 -5.73 12.81
N ASN A 482 -2.55 -6.12 12.00
CA ASN A 482 -2.34 -6.76 10.69
C ASN A 482 -1.35 -7.95 10.74
N GLY A 483 -1.36 -8.69 11.85
CA GLY A 483 -0.52 -9.86 12.05
C GLY A 483 0.93 -9.57 12.46
N VAL A 484 1.25 -8.33 12.83
CA VAL A 484 2.54 -7.98 13.43
C VAL A 484 2.36 -7.72 14.92
N ASP A 485 3.26 -8.25 15.75
CA ASP A 485 3.30 -7.96 17.18
C ASP A 485 3.72 -6.50 17.40
N ALA A 486 2.77 -5.67 17.80
CA ALA A 486 2.98 -4.24 17.97
C ALA A 486 3.58 -3.95 19.35
N THR A 487 3.08 -4.57 20.42
CA THR A 487 3.54 -4.28 21.78
C THR A 487 2.99 -5.30 22.80
N SER A 488 3.62 -5.36 23.96
CA SER A 488 3.17 -6.08 25.15
C SER A 488 3.20 -5.18 26.39
N LEU A 489 2.45 -5.56 27.44
CA LEU A 489 2.43 -4.77 28.68
C LEU A 489 3.82 -4.74 29.31
N SER A 490 4.43 -3.55 29.31
CA SER A 490 5.82 -3.35 29.76
C SER A 490 6.01 -1.98 30.41
N PRO A 491 6.87 -1.86 31.44
CA PRO A 491 7.25 -0.59 32.05
C PRO A 491 7.73 0.48 31.05
N VAL A 492 8.32 0.09 29.92
CA VAL A 492 8.75 1.00 28.83
C VAL A 492 7.65 2.00 28.47
N THR A 493 6.41 1.55 28.28
CA THR A 493 5.29 2.43 27.88
C THR A 493 4.85 3.40 28.98
N LYS A 494 5.09 3.07 30.26
CA LYS A 494 4.88 3.99 31.39
C LYS A 494 5.95 5.08 31.39
N PHE A 495 7.21 4.69 31.19
CA PHE A 495 8.34 5.63 31.15
C PHE A 495 8.23 6.69 30.07
N MET A 496 7.66 6.35 28.92
CA MET A 496 7.44 7.27 27.81
C MET A 496 6.83 8.60 28.24
N VAL A 497 5.90 8.58 29.21
CA VAL A 497 5.27 9.82 29.71
C VAL A 497 5.76 10.25 31.10
N HIS A 498 6.07 9.32 32.00
CA HIS A 498 6.53 9.68 33.35
C HIS A 498 7.88 10.39 33.32
N LEU A 499 8.82 9.93 32.48
CA LEU A 499 10.17 10.49 32.42
C LEU A 499 10.17 11.96 31.93
N PRO A 500 9.58 12.31 30.77
CA PRO A 500 9.53 13.71 30.35
C PRO A 500 8.72 14.59 31.32
N LEU A 501 7.61 14.10 31.91
CA LEU A 501 6.83 14.90 32.87
C LEU A 501 7.61 15.18 34.17
N ALA A 502 8.38 14.21 34.67
CA ALA A 502 9.22 14.41 35.86
C ALA A 502 10.40 15.37 35.59
N LEU A 503 10.96 15.36 34.37
CA LEU A 503 12.06 16.23 33.95
C LEU A 503 11.58 17.63 33.49
N HIS A 504 10.28 17.84 33.32
CA HIS A 504 9.72 19.10 32.87
C HIS A 504 9.98 20.22 33.89
N THR A 505 10.38 21.40 33.41
CA THR A 505 10.63 22.56 34.26
C THR A 505 9.31 23.25 34.60
N GLY A 506 8.92 23.20 35.88
CA GLY A 506 7.61 23.69 36.34
C GLY A 506 6.51 22.63 36.26
N LYS A 507 5.30 22.99 36.68
CA LYS A 507 4.18 22.04 36.79
C LYS A 507 3.58 21.79 35.38
N PRO A 508 3.68 20.57 34.82
CA PRO A 508 3.05 20.27 33.54
C PRO A 508 1.52 20.27 33.67
N GLU A 509 0.83 20.69 32.62
CA GLU A 509 -0.63 20.82 32.58
C GLU A 509 -1.28 20.03 31.44
N SER A 510 -0.49 19.63 30.44
CA SER A 510 -0.98 19.05 29.20
C SER A 510 -0.01 18.06 28.57
N ALA A 511 -0.54 16.93 28.08
CA ALA A 511 0.20 15.93 27.33
C ALA A 511 -0.55 15.49 26.06
N LEU A 512 0.22 15.27 24.97
CA LEU A 512 -0.25 14.64 23.74
C LEU A 512 0.46 13.30 23.57
N ILE A 513 -0.29 12.23 23.36
CA ILE A 513 0.23 10.90 23.02
C ILE A 513 -0.15 10.58 21.57
N ILE A 514 0.84 10.37 20.71
CA ILE A 514 0.66 9.93 19.33
C ILE A 514 0.99 8.44 19.27
N CYS A 515 0.04 7.66 18.71
CA CYS A 515 -0.04 6.20 18.76
C CYS A 515 -0.49 5.72 20.14
N PHE A 516 -1.74 5.27 20.25
CA PHE A 516 -2.36 4.90 21.52
C PHE A 516 -1.93 3.51 21.99
N GLY A 517 -1.75 2.58 21.05
CA GLY A 517 -1.34 1.21 21.35
C GLY A 517 -2.31 0.53 22.34
N MET A 518 -1.78 -0.05 23.41
CA MET A 518 -2.62 -0.62 24.48
C MET A 518 -3.22 0.42 25.44
N GLY A 519 -2.90 1.70 25.26
CA GLY A 519 -3.38 2.81 26.09
C GLY A 519 -2.63 3.01 27.40
N THR A 520 -1.55 2.26 27.66
CA THR A 520 -0.74 2.39 28.89
C THR A 520 -0.24 3.80 29.09
N THR A 521 0.43 4.39 28.09
CA THR A 521 1.01 5.73 28.18
C THR A 521 -0.05 6.80 28.42
N TYR A 522 -1.21 6.69 27.77
CA TYR A 522 -2.36 7.57 28.01
C TYR A 522 -2.90 7.44 29.43
N ARG A 523 -3.06 6.21 29.93
CA ARG A 523 -3.47 5.93 31.31
C ARG A 523 -2.45 6.49 32.33
N SER A 524 -1.16 6.31 32.07
CA SER A 524 -0.06 6.84 32.89
C SER A 524 -0.04 8.37 32.90
N ALA A 525 -0.30 9.03 31.77
CA ALA A 525 -0.38 10.49 31.71
C ALA A 525 -1.52 11.03 32.60
N LEU A 526 -2.69 10.38 32.59
CA LEU A 526 -3.83 10.78 33.41
C LEU A 526 -3.58 10.65 34.92
N SER A 527 -2.62 9.81 35.35
CA SER A 527 -2.20 9.72 36.76
C SER A 527 -1.57 11.01 37.30
N TRP A 528 -1.10 11.89 36.40
CA TRP A 528 -0.58 13.22 36.74
C TRP A 528 -1.68 14.28 36.93
N ASN A 529 -2.96 13.93 36.68
CA ASN A 529 -4.10 14.84 36.74
C ASN A 529 -3.97 16.06 35.81
N ILE A 530 -3.46 15.84 34.59
CA ILE A 530 -3.26 16.83 33.52
C ILE A 530 -4.23 16.60 32.35
N GLU A 531 -4.44 17.61 31.51
CA GLU A 531 -5.18 17.42 30.25
C GLU A 531 -4.39 16.48 29.33
N THR A 532 -5.02 15.41 28.87
CA THR A 532 -4.34 14.37 28.10
C THR A 532 -5.12 14.05 26.84
N THR A 533 -4.48 14.26 25.69
CA THR A 533 -5.02 13.87 24.40
C THR A 533 -4.21 12.71 23.84
N ALA A 534 -4.87 11.62 23.45
CA ALA A 534 -4.28 10.56 22.65
C ALA A 534 -4.83 10.58 21.22
N VAL A 535 -3.97 10.32 20.25
CA VAL A 535 -4.31 10.22 18.82
C VAL A 535 -3.97 8.82 18.33
N GLU A 536 -4.97 8.13 17.81
CA GLU A 536 -4.86 6.76 17.30
C GLU A 536 -5.39 6.67 15.87
N LEU A 537 -4.65 6.01 14.99
CA LEU A 537 -5.03 5.86 13.59
C LEU A 537 -6.09 4.76 13.39
N VAL A 538 -6.05 3.71 14.21
CA VAL A 538 -6.86 2.50 14.05
C VAL A 538 -7.98 2.46 15.10
N PRO A 539 -9.26 2.64 14.71
CA PRO A 539 -10.40 2.61 15.63
C PRO A 539 -10.43 1.35 16.52
N SER A 540 -10.17 0.19 15.94
CA SER A 540 -10.17 -1.10 16.66
C SER A 540 -9.12 -1.21 17.77
N VAL A 541 -8.05 -0.41 17.72
CA VAL A 541 -7.02 -0.37 18.78
C VAL A 541 -7.56 0.30 20.04
N LYS A 542 -8.26 1.44 19.88
CA LYS A 542 -8.98 2.10 20.98
C LYS A 542 -10.03 1.18 21.61
N ASP A 543 -10.80 0.48 20.78
CA ASP A 543 -11.87 -0.43 21.25
C ASP A 543 -11.32 -1.66 21.99
N ALA A 544 -10.03 -1.96 21.86
CA ALA A 544 -9.34 -3.03 22.58
C ALA A 544 -8.82 -2.60 23.96
N PHE A 545 -8.91 -1.32 24.34
CA PHE A 545 -8.34 -0.79 25.58
C PHE A 545 -8.77 -1.56 26.85
N GLY A 546 -10.05 -1.95 26.93
CA GLY A 546 -10.60 -2.71 28.05
C GLY A 546 -10.04 -4.13 28.21
N PHE A 547 -9.46 -4.70 27.15
CA PHE A 547 -8.78 -5.99 27.23
C PHE A 547 -7.50 -5.87 28.07
N TYR A 548 -6.78 -4.76 27.95
CA TYR A 548 -5.46 -4.56 28.56
C TYR A 548 -5.55 -4.06 30.00
N HIS A 549 -6.42 -3.10 30.27
CA HIS A 549 -6.51 -2.41 31.56
C HIS A 549 -7.86 -2.64 32.25
N ALA A 550 -7.81 -3.18 33.47
CA ALA A 550 -9.02 -3.46 34.26
C ALA A 550 -9.79 -2.18 34.65
N ASP A 551 -9.11 -1.03 34.76
CA ASP A 551 -9.71 0.26 35.08
C ASP A 551 -10.07 1.09 33.83
N ALA A 552 -10.10 0.48 32.64
CA ALA A 552 -10.35 1.16 31.38
C ALA A 552 -11.61 2.04 31.40
N ALA A 553 -12.72 1.56 31.97
CA ALA A 553 -13.96 2.35 32.05
C ALA A 553 -13.79 3.65 32.86
N ARG A 554 -12.99 3.63 33.94
CA ARG A 554 -12.67 4.82 34.73
C ARG A 554 -11.81 5.79 33.93
N VAL A 555 -10.81 5.25 33.21
CA VAL A 555 -9.86 6.04 32.42
C VAL A 555 -10.52 6.69 31.20
N LEU A 556 -11.40 5.96 30.50
CA LEU A 556 -12.17 6.47 29.35
C LEU A 556 -13.18 7.56 29.74
N ASN A 557 -13.72 7.50 30.96
CA ASN A 557 -14.66 8.49 31.48
C ASN A 557 -13.98 9.66 32.21
N ASN A 558 -12.65 9.71 32.23
CA ASN A 558 -11.92 10.81 32.86
C ASN A 558 -12.16 12.11 32.07
N PRO A 559 -12.68 13.19 32.68
CA PRO A 559 -13.02 14.43 31.97
C PRO A 559 -11.80 15.16 31.38
N ARG A 560 -10.59 14.88 31.87
CA ARG A 560 -9.33 15.43 31.36
C ARG A 560 -8.75 14.63 30.20
N GLY A 561 -9.36 13.50 29.87
CA GLY A 561 -8.87 12.55 28.90
C GLY A 561 -9.66 12.61 27.59
N ARG A 562 -8.96 12.69 26.46
CA ARG A 562 -9.57 12.61 25.13
C ARG A 562 -8.80 11.65 24.24
N ILE A 563 -9.52 10.77 23.52
CA ILE A 563 -8.95 9.89 22.50
C ILE A 563 -9.58 10.24 21.16
N ILE A 564 -8.74 10.62 20.20
CA ILE A 564 -9.11 11.10 18.87
C ILE A 564 -8.68 10.05 17.85
N ILE A 565 -9.59 9.68 16.93
CA ILE A 565 -9.26 8.78 15.83
C ILE A 565 -8.77 9.60 14.64
N ASP A 566 -7.45 9.73 14.51
CA ASP A 566 -6.82 10.50 13.44
C ASP A 566 -5.39 10.01 13.19
N ASP A 567 -4.82 10.42 12.06
CA ASP A 567 -3.38 10.35 11.87
C ASP A 567 -2.69 11.40 12.76
N GLY A 568 -1.61 11.01 13.45
CA GLY A 568 -0.91 11.88 14.41
C GLY A 568 -0.33 13.15 13.79
N ARG A 569 0.18 13.06 12.56
CA ARG A 569 0.71 14.21 11.81
C ARG A 569 -0.44 15.12 11.38
N ARG A 570 -1.51 14.54 10.85
CA ARG A 570 -2.71 15.29 10.45
C ARG A 570 -3.37 16.01 11.63
N TYR A 571 -3.42 15.37 12.80
CA TYR A 571 -3.92 15.99 14.02
C TYR A 571 -3.14 17.26 14.38
N LEU A 572 -1.81 17.18 14.36
CA LEU A 572 -0.94 18.33 14.63
C LEU A 572 -1.17 19.45 13.59
N GLN A 573 -1.36 19.13 12.32
CA GLN A 573 -1.64 20.14 11.29
C GLN A 573 -2.96 20.90 11.48
N ARG A 574 -3.95 20.32 12.17
CA ARG A 574 -5.28 20.95 12.37
C ARG A 574 -5.48 21.57 13.75
N THR A 575 -4.80 21.06 14.77
CA THR A 575 -4.94 21.61 16.12
C THR A 575 -4.16 22.92 16.25
N LEU A 576 -4.59 23.79 17.17
CA LEU A 576 -3.83 24.97 17.59
C LEU A 576 -3.29 24.81 19.02
N GLU A 577 -3.60 23.68 19.66
CA GLU A 577 -3.18 23.39 21.02
C GLU A 577 -1.67 23.20 21.10
N LYS A 578 -1.10 23.58 22.24
CA LYS A 578 0.29 23.36 22.58
C LYS A 578 0.40 22.57 23.87
N PHE A 579 1.36 21.65 23.93
CA PHE A 579 1.50 20.68 25.00
C PHE A 579 2.80 20.90 25.77
N ASP A 580 2.78 20.59 27.06
CA ASP A 580 4.00 20.54 27.89
C ASP A 580 4.82 19.30 27.54
N VAL A 581 4.15 18.19 27.23
CA VAL A 581 4.80 16.95 26.77
C VAL A 581 4.11 16.41 25.51
N ILE A 582 4.91 16.03 24.52
CA ILE A 582 4.44 15.24 23.37
C ILE A 582 5.17 13.90 23.38
N VAL A 583 4.41 12.81 23.42
CA VAL A 583 4.91 11.43 23.34
C VAL A 583 4.62 10.88 21.95
N ILE A 584 5.62 10.28 21.33
CA ILE A 584 5.51 9.59 20.05
C ILE A 584 5.94 8.13 20.27
N ASP A 585 4.99 7.20 20.12
CA ASP A 585 5.18 5.75 20.31
C ASP A 585 4.78 4.93 19.07
N PRO A 586 5.49 5.08 17.93
CA PRO A 586 5.10 4.39 16.70
C PRO A 586 5.23 2.87 16.87
N PRO A 587 4.20 2.08 16.51
CA PRO A 587 4.27 0.63 16.65
C PRO A 587 5.29 0.03 15.65
N PRO A 588 5.99 -1.05 16.04
CA PRO A 588 6.77 -1.85 15.11
C PRO A 588 5.87 -2.51 14.05
N PRO A 589 6.41 -2.80 12.85
CA PRO A 589 7.78 -2.52 12.44
C PRO A 589 7.94 -1.03 12.11
N VAL A 590 9.07 -0.44 12.52
CA VAL A 590 9.37 0.98 12.25
C VAL A 590 9.48 1.29 10.75
N GLU A 591 9.63 0.24 9.93
CA GLU A 591 9.66 0.31 8.48
C GLU A 591 8.26 0.41 7.84
N ALA A 592 7.16 0.23 8.60
CA ALA A 592 5.82 0.35 8.07
C ALA A 592 5.50 1.80 7.65
N ALA A 593 4.84 1.98 6.50
CA ALA A 593 4.48 3.30 5.98
C ALA A 593 3.69 4.18 6.98
N GLY A 594 2.87 3.57 7.84
CA GLY A 594 2.09 4.26 8.88
C GLY A 594 2.91 4.70 10.10
N SER A 595 4.07 4.11 10.36
CA SER A 595 4.95 4.45 11.49
C SER A 595 6.19 5.24 11.06
N SER A 596 6.71 4.96 9.85
CA SER A 596 8.02 5.41 9.39
C SER A 596 8.17 6.92 9.41
N LEU A 597 7.14 7.65 8.97
CA LEU A 597 7.16 9.10 8.84
C LEU A 597 6.93 9.86 10.15
N LEU A 598 6.67 9.17 11.26
CA LEU A 598 6.66 9.78 12.60
C LEU A 598 8.09 10.01 13.14
N TYR A 599 9.11 9.56 12.41
CA TYR A 599 10.52 9.77 12.73
C TYR A 599 11.21 10.81 11.82
N SER A 600 10.48 11.46 10.91
CA SER A 600 11.09 12.38 9.94
C SER A 600 11.41 13.76 10.54
N GLU A 601 12.40 14.45 9.97
CA GLU A 601 12.70 15.85 10.29
C GLU A 601 11.45 16.75 10.16
N GLU A 602 10.64 16.54 9.12
CA GLU A 602 9.41 17.31 8.89
C GLU A 602 8.36 17.06 9.99
N PHE A 603 8.21 15.82 10.45
CA PHE A 603 7.28 15.51 11.54
C PHE A 603 7.76 16.09 12.87
N TYR A 604 9.04 15.97 13.20
CA TYR A 604 9.60 16.62 14.40
C TYR A 604 9.50 18.14 14.34
N GLY A 605 9.72 18.73 13.15
CA GLY A 605 9.50 20.15 12.91
C GLY A 605 8.05 20.59 13.12
N LEU A 606 7.08 19.74 12.79
CA LEU A 606 5.66 19.95 13.08
C LEU A 606 5.37 19.81 14.58
N ALA A 607 5.79 18.70 15.22
CA ALA A 607 5.58 18.48 16.65
C ALA A 607 6.19 19.61 17.50
N LYS A 608 7.36 20.13 17.11
CA LYS A 608 8.01 21.29 17.72
C LYS A 608 7.14 22.55 17.75
N GLN A 609 6.30 22.77 16.74
CA GLN A 609 5.40 23.94 16.70
C GLN A 609 4.28 23.85 17.75
N HIS A 610 3.96 22.63 18.18
CA HIS A 610 2.95 22.30 19.18
C HIS A 610 3.53 22.03 20.57
N LEU A 611 4.83 22.22 20.78
CA LEU A 611 5.40 22.27 22.12
C LEU A 611 5.29 23.67 22.70
N LYS A 612 5.00 23.76 24.00
CA LYS A 612 5.25 24.97 24.79
C LYS A 612 6.76 25.23 24.89
N THR A 613 7.16 26.43 25.32
CA THR A 613 8.57 26.89 25.30
C THR A 613 9.51 25.94 26.06
N ASN A 614 9.09 25.48 27.24
CA ASN A 614 9.76 24.51 28.10
C ASN A 614 9.32 23.06 27.87
N GLY A 615 8.57 22.81 26.79
CA GLY A 615 8.00 21.51 26.52
C GLY A 615 9.04 20.46 26.14
N ILE A 616 8.73 19.20 26.42
CA ILE A 616 9.60 18.06 26.13
C ILE A 616 8.89 17.10 25.18
N LEU A 617 9.55 16.77 24.08
CA LEU A 617 9.13 15.70 23.19
C LEU A 617 9.85 14.42 23.57
N GLN A 618 9.11 13.34 23.77
CA GLN A 618 9.63 12.00 23.93
C GLN A 618 9.33 11.18 22.68
N ALA A 619 10.37 10.62 22.06
CA ALA A 619 10.27 9.70 20.95
C ALA A 619 10.78 8.32 21.36
N TRP A 620 10.03 7.28 21.03
CA TRP A 620 10.40 5.88 21.28
C TRP A 620 10.87 5.20 19.99
N PHE A 621 11.98 4.48 20.09
CA PHE A 621 12.45 3.57 19.05
C PHE A 621 12.47 2.13 19.61
N PRO A 622 11.56 1.23 19.17
CA PRO A 622 11.60 -0.17 19.51
C PRO A 622 12.60 -0.92 18.62
N GLY A 623 13.61 -1.55 19.23
CA GLY A 623 14.55 -2.42 18.54
C GLY A 623 16.02 -2.01 18.61
N GLU A 624 16.84 -2.70 17.82
CA GLU A 624 18.31 -2.66 17.88
C GLU A 624 18.95 -2.47 16.48
N ASP A 625 18.18 -2.07 15.47
CA ASP A 625 18.69 -1.80 14.12
C ASP A 625 19.50 -0.49 14.13
N ILE A 626 20.82 -0.61 14.38
CA ILE A 626 21.75 0.50 14.56
C ILE A 626 21.67 1.53 13.41
N PRO A 627 21.68 1.15 12.11
CA PRO A 627 21.49 2.12 11.04
C PRO A 627 20.19 2.93 11.12
N ILE A 628 19.07 2.30 11.48
CA ILE A 628 17.78 2.99 11.61
C ILE A 628 17.79 3.89 12.85
N GLU A 629 18.28 3.39 13.99
CA GLU A 629 18.46 4.16 15.21
C GLU A 629 19.24 5.45 14.95
N GLN A 630 20.40 5.34 14.31
CA GLN A 630 21.26 6.48 13.99
C GLN A 630 20.55 7.49 13.08
N ALA A 631 19.72 7.03 12.14
CA ALA A 631 18.93 7.90 11.26
C ALA A 631 17.83 8.64 12.04
N ILE A 632 17.18 7.98 12.99
CA ILE A 632 16.15 8.58 13.85
C ILE A 632 16.79 9.63 14.78
N VAL A 633 17.87 9.26 15.48
CA VAL A 633 18.61 10.16 16.38
C VAL A 633 19.12 11.39 15.63
N ARG A 634 19.64 11.22 14.40
CA ARG A 634 20.04 12.34 13.54
C ARG A 634 18.86 13.28 13.26
N SER A 635 17.74 12.74 12.80
CA SER A 635 16.56 13.53 12.42
C SER A 635 16.00 14.34 13.61
N LEU A 636 16.00 13.74 14.80
CA LEU A 636 15.61 14.41 16.03
C LEU A 636 16.61 15.51 16.43
N ARG A 637 17.92 15.22 16.33
CA ARG A 637 19.00 16.16 16.66
C ARG A 637 19.03 17.39 15.75
N GLU A 638 18.76 17.23 14.45
CA GLU A 638 18.68 18.36 13.53
C GLU A 638 17.43 19.23 13.79
N SER A 639 16.41 18.67 14.46
CA SER A 639 15.16 19.37 14.80
C SER A 639 15.24 20.11 16.15
N PHE A 640 15.99 19.56 17.11
CA PHE A 640 16.07 20.05 18.49
C PHE A 640 17.51 20.28 18.99
N PRO A 641 17.80 21.43 19.62
CA PRO A 641 19.13 21.77 20.12
C PRO A 641 19.54 20.99 21.38
N HIS A 642 18.59 20.42 22.12
CA HIS A 642 18.85 19.64 23.33
C HIS A 642 18.16 18.29 23.24
N VAL A 643 18.96 17.22 23.25
CA VAL A 643 18.50 15.84 23.12
C VAL A 643 19.24 14.96 24.13
N ARG A 644 18.52 14.12 24.85
CA ARG A 644 19.03 13.11 25.80
C ARG A 644 18.48 11.74 25.43
N CYS A 645 19.32 10.71 25.49
CA CYS A 645 18.96 9.35 25.07
C CYS A 645 19.16 8.36 26.21
N PHE A 646 18.21 7.46 26.40
CA PHE A 646 18.22 6.46 27.48
C PHE A 646 17.89 5.09 26.89
N HIS A 647 18.69 4.07 27.20
CA HIS A 647 18.33 2.69 26.88
C HIS A 647 17.13 2.24 27.70
N ALA A 648 16.28 1.42 27.09
CA ALA A 648 15.22 0.72 27.81
C ALA A 648 15.82 -0.19 28.90
N LEU A 649 15.17 -0.23 30.06
CA LEU A 649 15.62 -1.09 31.16
C LEU A 649 15.51 -2.56 30.77
N LEU A 650 16.53 -3.36 31.12
CA LEU A 650 16.54 -4.81 30.90
C LEU A 650 15.30 -5.52 31.49
N GLU A 651 14.79 -5.06 32.64
CA GLU A 651 13.57 -5.63 33.24
C GLU A 651 12.32 -5.46 32.38
N SER A 652 12.35 -4.54 31.42
CA SER A 652 11.20 -4.23 30.55
C SER A 652 10.96 -5.28 29.48
N GLY A 653 11.93 -6.16 29.22
CA GLY A 653 11.84 -7.23 28.23
C GLY A 653 11.76 -6.78 26.76
N ILE A 654 11.79 -5.46 26.51
CA ILE A 654 11.71 -4.86 25.18
C ILE A 654 12.95 -3.98 24.98
N PRO A 655 13.85 -4.32 24.03
CA PRO A 655 14.99 -3.47 23.71
C PRO A 655 14.52 -2.22 22.96
N GLY A 656 15.19 -1.10 23.20
CA GLY A 656 14.90 0.15 22.52
C GLY A 656 15.49 1.35 23.25
N ILE A 657 15.16 2.54 22.75
CA ILE A 657 15.71 3.80 23.24
C ILE A 657 14.59 4.84 23.43
N HIS A 658 14.60 5.48 24.59
CA HIS A 658 13.85 6.70 24.86
C HIS A 658 14.70 7.92 24.50
N MET A 659 14.21 8.76 23.61
CA MET A 659 14.85 10.02 23.25
C MET A 659 14.00 11.18 23.72
N LEU A 660 14.56 12.05 24.56
CA LEU A 660 13.93 13.28 25.01
C LEU A 660 14.53 14.46 24.27
N ALA A 661 13.69 15.35 23.75
CA ALA A 661 14.11 16.51 22.97
C ALA A 661 13.38 17.77 23.42
N SER A 662 14.09 18.89 23.48
CA SER A 662 13.51 20.19 23.83
C SER A 662 14.26 21.35 23.17
N MET A 663 13.59 22.50 23.13
CA MET A 663 14.18 23.77 22.72
C MET A 663 15.00 24.42 23.83
N GLU A 664 14.75 24.05 25.09
CA GLU A 664 15.52 24.47 26.25
C GLU A 664 16.37 23.30 26.79
N PRO A 665 17.44 23.56 27.55
CA PRO A 665 18.22 22.51 28.19
C PRO A 665 17.36 21.67 29.14
N ILE A 666 17.30 20.36 28.90
CA ILE A 666 16.64 19.39 29.79
C ILE A 666 17.51 19.23 31.03
N GLN A 667 17.02 19.71 32.18
CA GLN A 667 17.80 19.72 33.42
C GLN A 667 18.07 18.29 33.94
N THR A 668 19.19 18.14 34.64
CA THR A 668 19.54 16.91 35.35
C THR A 668 19.21 17.10 36.82
N PHE A 669 18.39 16.19 37.35
CA PHE A 669 17.96 16.18 38.74
C PHE A 669 18.47 14.91 39.43
N LYS A 670 18.64 14.96 40.74
CA LYS A 670 18.86 13.75 41.53
C LYS A 670 17.59 12.90 41.58
N PRO A 671 17.67 11.56 41.70
CA PRO A 671 16.49 10.70 41.73
C PRO A 671 15.47 11.08 42.81
N GLU A 672 15.93 11.51 43.98
CA GLU A 672 15.06 11.94 45.08
C GLU A 672 14.29 13.22 44.75
N GLN A 673 14.92 14.12 43.99
CA GLN A 673 14.28 15.37 43.55
C GLN A 673 13.20 15.09 42.51
N LEU A 674 13.45 14.17 41.57
CA LEU A 674 12.45 13.74 40.59
C LEU A 674 11.29 13.00 41.24
N ALA A 675 11.58 12.09 42.18
CA ALA A 675 10.53 11.41 42.93
C ALA A 675 9.61 12.41 43.67
N ALA A 676 10.19 13.49 44.21
CA ALA A 676 9.44 14.53 44.91
C ALA A 676 8.57 15.41 44.00
N THR A 677 8.87 15.52 42.70
CA THR A 677 8.04 16.28 41.74
C THR A 677 6.87 15.46 41.20
N MET A 678 6.94 14.13 41.29
CA MET A 678 5.88 13.24 40.83
C MET A 678 4.68 13.23 41.80
N PRO A 679 3.44 13.35 41.31
CA PRO A 679 2.25 13.06 42.10
C PRO A 679 2.28 11.61 42.63
N ILE A 680 1.72 11.37 43.82
CA ILE A 680 1.68 10.03 44.43
C ILE A 680 1.09 8.99 43.46
N ALA A 681 -0.05 9.31 42.83
CA ALA A 681 -0.69 8.43 41.87
C ALA A 681 0.19 8.11 40.64
N ALA A 682 1.07 9.04 40.24
CA ALA A 682 2.01 8.83 39.14
C ALA A 682 3.20 7.98 39.56
N GLY A 683 3.67 8.13 40.80
CA GLY A 683 4.68 7.23 41.38
C GLY A 683 4.17 5.81 41.52
N ASP A 684 2.95 5.64 42.02
CA ASP A 684 2.29 4.33 42.15
C ASP A 684 2.05 3.69 40.78
N ASP A 685 1.62 4.48 39.79
CA ASP A 685 1.46 3.99 38.42
C ASP A 685 2.79 3.50 37.84
N LEU A 686 3.86 4.28 37.98
CA LEU A 686 5.18 3.91 37.44
C LEU A 686 5.71 2.60 38.04
N LEU A 687 5.49 2.38 39.34
CA LEU A 687 5.94 1.19 40.04
C LEU A 687 4.99 -0.02 39.93
N GLU A 688 3.80 0.15 39.34
CA GLU A 688 2.76 -0.90 39.25
C GLU A 688 3.30 -2.24 38.71
N TRP A 689 4.22 -2.18 37.75
CA TRP A 689 4.81 -3.35 37.09
C TRP A 689 6.31 -3.52 37.37
N SER A 690 6.87 -2.72 38.28
CA SER A 690 8.28 -2.84 38.66
C SER A 690 8.46 -3.86 39.78
N SER A 691 9.65 -4.46 39.82
CA SER A 691 10.10 -5.25 40.96
C SER A 691 10.44 -4.39 42.19
N SER A 692 10.83 -3.13 41.96
CA SER A 692 11.13 -2.15 43.01
C SER A 692 9.86 -1.50 43.55
N ARG A 693 9.83 -1.26 44.86
CA ARG A 693 8.83 -0.38 45.50
C ARG A 693 9.38 0.99 45.91
N ASP A 694 10.66 1.22 45.63
CA ASP A 694 11.35 2.47 45.93
C ASP A 694 11.47 3.28 44.65
N LEU A 695 10.70 4.38 44.59
CA LEU A 695 10.63 5.28 43.43
C LEU A 695 11.98 5.97 43.15
N PRO A 696 12.64 6.64 44.11
CA PRO A 696 14.00 7.15 43.93
C PRO A 696 15.00 6.10 43.41
N ALA A 697 15.01 4.89 43.96
CA ALA A 697 15.92 3.84 43.49
C ALA A 697 15.62 3.43 42.05
N TYR A 698 14.35 3.32 41.70
CA TYR A 698 13.93 2.98 40.34
C TYR A 698 14.29 4.06 39.33
N LEU A 699 14.04 5.33 39.67
CA LEU A 699 14.46 6.47 38.86
C LEU A 699 15.99 6.53 38.70
N SER A 700 16.76 6.18 39.74
CA SER A 700 18.21 6.10 39.65
C SER A 700 18.68 5.09 38.60
N LEU A 701 18.02 3.93 38.50
CA LEU A 701 18.33 2.91 37.51
C LEU A 701 18.06 3.43 36.08
N VAL A 702 16.97 4.15 35.89
CA VAL A 702 16.60 4.75 34.60
C VAL A 702 17.62 5.80 34.18
N LEU A 703 17.96 6.72 35.07
CA LEU A 703 18.92 7.78 34.79
C LEU A 703 20.33 7.23 34.52
N SER A 704 20.71 6.10 35.13
CA SER A 704 22.01 5.47 34.85
C SER A 704 22.11 4.82 33.46
N ASN A 705 20.98 4.64 32.75
CA ASN A 705 20.94 4.13 31.38
C ASN A 705 21.01 5.25 30.32
N GLU A 706 21.29 6.49 30.72
CA GLU A 706 21.58 7.58 29.79
C GLU A 706 22.91 7.33 29.06
N PHE A 707 22.92 7.58 27.75
CA PHE A 707 24.14 7.52 26.96
C PHE A 707 24.33 8.80 26.11
N PRO A 708 25.58 9.20 25.82
CA PRO A 708 25.84 10.39 25.01
C PRO A 708 25.31 10.26 23.59
N ILE A 709 24.55 11.25 23.12
CA ILE A 709 24.01 11.26 21.75
C ILE A 709 25.08 11.07 20.67
N LYS A 710 26.31 11.53 20.91
CA LYS A 710 27.44 11.39 19.96
C LYS A 710 27.75 9.92 19.63
N GLU A 711 27.45 8.99 20.54
CA GLU A 711 27.66 7.55 20.35
C GLU A 711 26.61 6.94 19.41
N ALA A 712 25.42 7.53 19.34
CA ALA A 712 24.33 7.10 18.46
C ALA A 712 24.17 7.92 17.18
N LEU A 713 25.16 8.74 16.82
CA LEU A 713 25.14 9.49 15.55
C LEU A 713 26.04 8.82 14.51
N ASN A 714 25.49 8.55 13.33
CA ASN A 714 26.31 8.12 12.20
C ASN A 714 27.19 9.30 11.69
N PRO A 715 28.46 9.07 11.31
CA PRO A 715 29.32 10.08 10.68
C PRO A 715 28.78 10.61 9.34
N ASN A 716 28.02 9.80 8.60
CA ASN A 716 27.42 10.22 7.33
C ASN A 716 26.12 11.02 7.59
N PRO A 717 26.09 12.33 7.30
CA PRO A 717 24.92 13.17 7.56
C PRO A 717 23.71 12.82 6.68
N LYS A 718 23.89 11.99 5.64
CA LYS A 718 22.77 11.50 4.81
C LYS A 718 21.95 10.41 5.50
N ILE A 719 22.46 9.79 6.57
CA ILE A 719 21.72 8.79 7.35
C ILE A 719 20.80 9.56 8.29
N ARG A 720 19.59 9.81 7.78
CA ARG A 720 18.49 10.52 8.42
C ARG A 720 17.18 10.13 7.75
N ILE A 721 16.06 10.47 8.36
CA ILE A 721 14.71 10.21 7.86
C ILE A 721 14.11 11.56 7.49
N THR A 722 13.69 11.67 6.23
CA THR A 722 12.87 12.80 5.75
C THR A 722 11.63 12.25 5.05
N ASP A 723 10.63 13.10 4.85
CA ASP A 723 9.42 12.72 4.11
C ASP A 723 9.71 12.25 2.69
N ASP A 724 10.74 12.84 2.07
CA ASP A 724 11.21 12.49 0.73
C ASP A 724 12.08 11.22 0.73
N HIS A 725 12.91 11.04 1.76
CA HIS A 725 13.83 9.91 1.91
C HIS A 725 13.56 9.16 3.22
N PRO A 726 12.54 8.27 3.25
CA PRO A 726 12.20 7.48 4.43
C PRO A 726 13.20 6.33 4.57
N TYR A 727 14.36 6.62 5.16
CA TYR A 727 15.49 5.69 5.25
C TYR A 727 15.11 4.34 5.88
N ASN A 728 14.22 4.33 6.85
CA ASN A 728 13.71 3.10 7.49
C ASN A 728 12.75 2.28 6.62
N GLU A 729 12.01 2.87 5.66
CA GLU A 729 10.99 2.15 4.88
C GLU A 729 11.60 1.37 3.70
N TYR A 730 12.63 1.94 3.06
CA TYR A 730 13.35 1.34 1.93
C TYR A 730 14.74 0.92 2.36
N PHE A 731 15.01 -0.38 2.44
CA PHE A 731 16.18 -0.96 3.11
C PHE A 731 16.72 -2.23 2.46
N LEU A 732 16.03 -2.81 1.47
CA LEU A 732 16.41 -4.12 0.93
C LEU A 732 17.77 -4.07 0.23
N LEU A 733 18.08 -2.97 -0.47
CA LEU A 733 19.37 -2.83 -1.15
C LEU A 733 20.52 -2.85 -0.12
N ARG A 734 20.38 -2.04 0.94
CA ARG A 734 21.36 -2.01 2.05
C ARG A 734 21.46 -3.34 2.79
N ARG A 735 20.34 -4.00 3.10
CA ARG A 735 20.35 -5.29 3.82
C ARG A 735 20.93 -6.44 2.97
N TRP A 736 21.01 -6.30 1.65
CA TRP A 736 21.71 -7.22 0.75
C TRP A 736 23.20 -6.90 0.55
N GLY A 737 23.73 -5.87 1.21
CA GLY A 737 25.15 -5.53 1.22
C GLY A 737 25.62 -4.68 0.04
N PHE A 738 24.71 -3.92 -0.59
CA PHE A 738 25.01 -3.00 -1.70
C PHE A 738 25.07 -1.54 -1.28
#